data_AF-A0A2S1JMJ1-F1
#
_entry.id   AF-A0A2S1JMJ1-F1
#
_cell.length_a   1.000
_cell.length_b   1.000
_cell.length_c   1.000
_cell.angle_alpha   90.00
_cell.angle_beta   90.00
_cell.angle_gamma   90.00
#
_symmetry.space_group_name_H-M   'P 1'
#
loop_
_entity.id
_entity.type
_entity.pdbx_description
1 polymer ?
#
loop_
_entity_poly.entity_id
_entity_poly.type
_entity_poly.pdbx_seq_one_letter_code
_entity_poly.pdbx_strand_id
1 'polypeptide(L)'
;MTPERLTQLIPNLLDTLNPPPITLSHESPASAARWLSQVEQLPGNTTHNLQREDFWPALPHITANRYSLDSAPAVPLLYEADNSPTQLTNIPGVNPANDLVPALDRCHQVARHIVSATGEVAFERTDVVIPGPLPFEWKRYFRSTINEDIGIGAGWRHSLSEKLVVHDNTVNLITAEGRSVKFKLPAIGHGCYNRFERLLLFRQSLHSYRLTTFNQHHKIFRADGVNSALPLAEIRDQFGNALTIDYQEGLPQKIVSSWGRVIEFNCQNGHICNLVNSHAVEGQNNLCSYNYEEGQLFESCSGLHKESYQYKNTKLTQLNNSDSGDCQFTYDVHNRCHILKNNGLVTHLSWHASNNTCTIDSNLSGPIYLRFNKFGQRISEQQDSRSLSWLFDSYGNLCEEIKADGLRLFYRHDEFGRLVRSTSHSISNRYIYDDRGYLRAALINDEILWQYQFNDKGRPELIIDPEKQAWNFLYTDRGQLKQIQDPEGGKVDFSWDGQGQLQSVRRGEKLLAFEYDHWQRITSLKMNGEVWREWSYGNAGELREAHLGIHQYGLDYSERGLPNAVHGDSGQSILCDYDNAGRPCHINFADGNNWQLNYNERGQLTCLETPAGNYFWEYDCYGQLVSHKALQDRVWRWHYNNNGSLHEYCDNDSRWYFNYNNNGVLTGIRNNSGQNSEFHYDQQHRLVQADNSLSSVRFKYDSRNRVIAEHHDSAEVRDFSLQYQYDSRGWLKSASSDNLDLSYTFAPCGALYGIDANGESVLRTESKGQDKIQVQGEVRSNHKYLFGRLTGLEHGQALSWRFDKTPTVQLTNPLRALQISSQPQTESDKRGNITSERNIPGRKDYQYQYDGWGLMSHAECGEFKTYFRYDPFGRRLSKTCTHRKSTRQRRVVTIWSSLGIWGEVHNIDGKSRGLSHWIHQPQTNAILCQWTADSTEYYLSNPDGKPLAIFDAQGTVQWSQGGEGTDPHNQGPSAWRGTNLLADVETGLWYHPSGYWSPALGIWLNGDRSHNLATSAPSIGQL
;
A
#
# COMPACT_ATOMS: atom_id res chain seq x y z
N MET A 1 -5.13 -16.63 11.80
CA MET A 1 -4.70 -15.21 11.72
C MET A 1 -3.17 -15.13 11.68
N THR A 2 -2.55 -14.35 10.80
CA THR A 2 -1.08 -14.28 10.69
C THR A 2 -0.48 -13.29 11.71
N PRO A 3 0.79 -13.47 12.14
CA PRO A 3 1.49 -12.55 13.02
C PRO A 3 1.40 -11.09 12.58
N GLU A 4 1.57 -10.84 11.28
CA GLU A 4 1.60 -9.50 10.72
C GLU A 4 0.26 -8.80 10.93
N ARG A 5 -0.87 -9.47 10.70
CA ARG A 5 -2.19 -8.87 10.91
C ARG A 5 -2.45 -8.51 12.37
N LEU A 6 -2.02 -9.37 13.30
CA LEU A 6 -2.20 -9.14 14.74
C LEU A 6 -1.39 -7.93 15.20
N THR A 7 -0.11 -7.87 14.82
CA THR A 7 0.77 -6.74 15.17
C THR A 7 0.34 -5.42 14.52
N GLN A 8 -0.42 -5.48 13.43
CA GLN A 8 -0.96 -4.31 12.73
C GLN A 8 -2.39 -3.96 13.15
N LEU A 9 -3.01 -4.64 14.13
CA LEU A 9 -4.38 -4.36 14.56
C LEU A 9 -4.56 -2.89 14.99
N ILE A 10 -3.73 -2.43 15.93
CA ILE A 10 -3.76 -1.05 16.44
C ILE A 10 -3.33 -0.05 15.35
N PRO A 11 -2.20 -0.25 14.62
CA PRO A 11 -1.86 0.61 13.48
C PRO A 11 -3.00 0.78 12.46
N ASN A 12 -3.66 -0.32 12.04
CA ASN A 12 -4.76 -0.27 11.07
C ASN A 12 -5.98 0.48 11.62
N LEU A 13 -6.27 0.33 12.92
CA LEU A 13 -7.34 1.08 13.58
C LEU A 13 -7.02 2.58 13.55
N LEU A 14 -5.80 2.96 13.93
CA LEU A 14 -5.35 4.34 13.90
C LEU A 14 -5.33 4.92 12.50
N ASP A 15 -4.90 4.17 11.49
CA ASP A 15 -4.95 4.58 10.08
C ASP A 15 -6.38 4.84 9.60
N THR A 16 -7.36 4.12 10.15
CA THR A 16 -8.78 4.34 9.84
C THR A 16 -9.33 5.61 10.49
N LEU A 17 -8.87 5.92 11.72
CA LEU A 17 -9.30 7.09 12.49
C LEU A 17 -8.58 8.36 12.07
N ASN A 18 -7.33 8.26 11.63
CA ASN A 18 -6.52 9.38 11.19
C ASN A 18 -7.13 10.07 9.95
N PRO A 19 -6.88 11.38 9.78
CA PRO A 19 -7.23 12.06 8.55
C PRO A 19 -6.53 11.39 7.35
N PRO A 20 -7.19 11.32 6.18
CA PRO A 20 -6.54 10.80 4.99
C PRO A 20 -5.33 11.66 4.66
N PRO A 21 -4.14 11.06 4.50
CA PRO A 21 -2.94 11.85 4.25
C PRO A 21 -3.08 12.48 2.86
N ILE A 22 -2.92 13.81 2.76
CA ILE A 22 -2.91 14.51 1.47
C ILE A 22 -1.53 14.31 0.84
N THR A 23 -1.33 13.12 0.28
CA THR A 23 -0.12 12.72 -0.45
C THR A 23 -0.24 13.09 -1.93
N LEU A 24 -0.70 14.31 -2.19
CA LEU A 24 -0.49 14.95 -3.47
C LEU A 24 0.99 15.29 -3.57
N SER A 25 1.85 14.31 -3.84
CA SER A 25 3.24 14.61 -4.18
C SER A 25 3.17 15.64 -5.30
N HIS A 26 3.70 16.84 -5.08
CA HIS A 26 3.57 17.97 -6.00
C HIS A 26 4.11 17.66 -7.42
N GLU A 27 4.72 16.50 -7.61
CA GLU A 27 5.42 16.05 -8.79
C GLU A 27 4.71 14.94 -9.59
N SER A 28 3.68 14.27 -9.03
CA SER A 28 3.06 13.10 -9.68
C SER A 28 1.54 13.20 -9.72
N PRO A 29 0.94 13.41 -10.91
CA PRO A 29 -0.50 13.33 -11.10
C PRO A 29 -1.10 11.96 -10.76
N ALA A 30 -0.30 10.89 -10.85
CA ALA A 30 -0.71 9.55 -10.47
C ALA A 30 -0.98 9.43 -8.96
N SER A 31 -0.14 10.06 -8.14
CA SER A 31 -0.36 10.14 -6.69
C SER A 31 -1.65 10.88 -6.38
N ALA A 32 -1.95 11.94 -7.12
CA ALA A 32 -3.21 12.67 -6.96
C ALA A 32 -4.43 11.82 -7.26
N ALA A 33 -4.32 10.98 -8.26
CA ALA A 33 -5.41 10.14 -8.68
C ALA A 33 -5.62 8.90 -7.79
N ARG A 34 -4.53 8.32 -7.27
CA ARG A 34 -4.56 7.33 -6.18
C ARG A 34 -5.15 7.89 -4.89
N TRP A 35 -4.73 9.10 -4.53
CA TRP A 35 -5.27 9.77 -3.37
C TRP A 35 -6.76 10.05 -3.55
N LEU A 36 -7.19 10.49 -4.73
CA LEU A 36 -8.61 10.65 -5.04
C LEU A 36 -9.39 9.34 -4.89
N SER A 37 -8.91 8.23 -5.47
CA SER A 37 -9.60 6.94 -5.32
C SER A 37 -9.69 6.52 -3.86
N GLN A 38 -8.63 6.73 -3.08
CA GLN A 38 -8.61 6.44 -1.64
C GLN A 38 -9.57 7.32 -0.85
N VAL A 39 -9.55 8.64 -1.04
CA VAL A 39 -10.44 9.56 -0.31
C VAL A 39 -11.91 9.31 -0.60
N GLU A 40 -12.24 8.93 -1.84
CA GLU A 40 -13.60 8.52 -2.20
C GLU A 40 -14.01 7.16 -1.64
N GLN A 41 -13.05 6.33 -1.23
CA GLN A 41 -13.23 4.98 -0.68
C GLN A 41 -13.07 4.93 0.86
N LEU A 42 -12.76 6.05 1.51
CA LEU A 42 -12.62 6.09 2.97
C LEU A 42 -13.93 5.61 3.63
N PRO A 43 -13.86 4.67 4.58
CA PRO A 43 -14.92 3.71 4.83
C PRO A 43 -16.20 4.36 5.34
N GLY A 44 -17.30 4.02 4.67
CA GLY A 44 -18.63 3.87 5.25
C GLY A 44 -19.14 2.48 4.88
N ASN A 45 -18.50 1.41 5.38
CA ASN A 45 -18.86 0.00 5.14
C ASN A 45 -19.22 -0.36 3.67
N THR A 46 -18.26 -0.26 2.76
CA THR A 46 -18.34 -1.02 1.49
C THR A 46 -17.23 -2.05 1.47
N THR A 47 -17.61 -3.29 1.74
CA THR A 47 -16.80 -4.48 1.49
C THR A 47 -16.52 -4.61 -0.01
N HIS A 48 -15.31 -5.10 -0.30
CA HIS A 48 -14.77 -5.48 -1.61
C HIS A 48 -14.09 -4.40 -2.46
N ASN A 49 -12.78 -4.32 -2.23
CA ASN A 49 -11.79 -4.14 -3.28
C ASN A 49 -11.85 -5.31 -4.26
N LEU A 50 -12.52 -5.12 -5.39
CA LEU A 50 -12.00 -5.62 -6.66
C LEU A 50 -11.22 -4.49 -7.28
N GLN A 51 -9.99 -4.81 -7.69
CA GLN A 51 -9.03 -3.92 -8.32
C GLN A 51 -9.72 -2.99 -9.33
N ARG A 52 -10.05 -1.76 -8.92
CA ARG A 52 -9.67 -0.65 -9.80
C ARG A 52 -8.16 -0.65 -9.73
N GLU A 53 -7.52 -1.37 -10.65
CA GLU A 53 -6.16 -0.98 -11.02
C GLU A 53 -6.21 0.53 -11.22
N ASP A 54 -5.25 1.25 -10.66
CA ASP A 54 -5.15 2.69 -10.82
C ASP A 54 -5.17 2.99 -12.33
N PHE A 55 -6.35 3.30 -12.88
CA PHE A 55 -6.55 3.60 -14.30
C PHE A 55 -5.90 4.92 -14.71
N TRP A 56 -5.18 5.53 -13.78
CA TRP A 56 -4.49 6.79 -13.96
C TRP A 56 -3.06 6.52 -14.37
N PRO A 57 -2.57 7.28 -15.35
CA PRO A 57 -1.23 7.10 -15.85
C PRO A 57 -0.22 7.34 -14.74
N ALA A 58 0.44 6.27 -14.30
CA ALA A 58 1.55 6.37 -13.40
C ALA A 58 2.80 6.73 -14.20
N LEU A 59 3.49 7.79 -13.79
CA LEU A 59 4.93 7.83 -14.02
C LEU A 59 5.46 6.48 -13.51
N PRO A 60 6.19 5.69 -14.30
CA PRO A 60 6.88 4.54 -13.76
C PRO A 60 7.66 5.07 -12.55
N HIS A 61 7.58 4.36 -11.43
CA HIS A 61 8.45 4.64 -10.30
C HIS A 61 9.88 4.35 -10.77
N ILE A 62 10.48 5.32 -11.47
CA ILE A 62 11.90 5.36 -11.72
C ILE A 62 12.46 5.86 -10.40
N THR A 63 12.71 4.94 -9.49
CA THR A 63 13.67 5.20 -8.43
C THR A 63 14.96 5.61 -9.13
N ALA A 64 15.30 6.89 -9.05
CA ALA A 64 16.54 7.40 -9.62
C ALA A 64 17.71 6.91 -8.77
N ASN A 65 18.15 5.67 -9.00
CA ASN A 65 19.35 5.08 -8.41
C ASN A 65 19.84 3.94 -9.32
N ARG A 66 21.11 3.72 -9.71
CA ARG A 66 22.42 4.42 -9.89
C ARG A 66 23.27 3.48 -10.81
N TYR A 67 24.36 3.93 -11.50
CA TYR A 67 24.88 3.54 -12.86
C TYR A 67 25.28 2.12 -13.38
N SER A 68 26.30 1.87 -14.23
CA SER A 68 26.13 1.05 -15.48
C SER A 68 27.37 0.34 -16.11
N LEU A 69 27.18 -0.80 -16.82
CA LEU A 69 27.75 -1.32 -18.13
C LEU A 69 27.92 -2.87 -18.16
N ASP A 70 27.85 -3.66 -19.25
CA ASP A 70 28.17 -3.52 -20.69
C ASP A 70 27.06 -3.67 -21.77
N SER A 71 27.21 -2.85 -22.82
CA SER A 71 27.16 -3.18 -24.26
C SER A 71 26.75 -1.94 -25.06
N ALA A 72 27.57 -0.89 -25.02
CA ALA A 72 27.51 0.23 -25.94
C ALA A 72 28.95 0.49 -26.43
N PRO A 73 29.15 0.81 -27.71
CA PRO A 73 30.47 1.21 -28.20
C PRO A 73 30.98 2.37 -27.35
N ALA A 74 32.30 2.54 -27.25
CA ALA A 74 32.90 3.72 -26.65
C ALA A 74 32.29 4.95 -27.33
N VAL A 75 31.25 5.53 -26.72
CA VAL A 75 30.80 6.87 -27.06
C VAL A 75 31.99 7.71 -26.64
N PRO A 76 32.66 8.42 -27.57
CA PRO A 76 33.70 9.33 -27.17
C PRO A 76 33.09 10.20 -26.08
N LEU A 77 33.82 10.36 -24.96
CA LEU A 77 33.55 11.45 -24.02
C LEU A 77 33.09 12.62 -24.87
N LEU A 78 31.92 13.20 -24.58
CA LEU A 78 31.58 14.50 -25.15
C LEU A 78 32.87 15.30 -25.08
N TYR A 79 33.36 15.68 -26.26
CA TYR A 79 34.65 16.33 -26.43
C TYR A 79 34.84 17.22 -25.22
N GLU A 80 35.96 17.08 -24.51
CA GLU A 80 36.48 18.16 -23.68
C GLU A 80 36.73 19.32 -24.65
N ALA A 81 35.65 19.98 -25.06
CA ALA A 81 35.73 21.32 -25.55
C ALA A 81 36.15 22.07 -24.31
N ASP A 82 37.40 22.52 -24.28
CA ASP A 82 37.97 23.43 -23.29
C ASP A 82 37.10 24.70 -23.05
N ASN A 83 35.99 24.86 -23.78
CA ASN A 83 35.01 25.93 -23.71
C ASN A 83 33.63 25.54 -23.12
N SER A 84 33.43 24.32 -22.58
CA SER A 84 32.17 23.99 -21.91
C SER A 84 31.99 24.86 -20.66
N PRO A 85 30.82 25.49 -20.44
CA PRO A 85 30.57 26.28 -19.24
C PRO A 85 30.53 25.42 -17.96
N THR A 86 30.50 24.09 -18.07
CA THR A 86 30.48 23.18 -16.92
C THR A 86 31.65 22.21 -16.96
N GLN A 87 32.50 22.24 -15.93
CA GLN A 87 33.59 21.29 -15.73
C GLN A 87 33.09 20.01 -15.06
N LEU A 88 33.74 18.88 -15.32
CA LEU A 88 33.40 17.59 -14.69
C LEU A 88 34.45 17.18 -13.65
N THR A 89 34.00 16.65 -12.51
CA THR A 89 34.83 15.99 -11.50
C THR A 89 34.22 14.66 -11.08
N ASN A 90 34.99 13.83 -10.37
CA ASN A 90 34.54 12.53 -9.86
C ASN A 90 35.19 12.28 -8.49
N ILE A 91 34.97 13.18 -7.54
CA ILE A 91 35.63 13.15 -6.24
C ILE A 91 34.58 12.78 -5.18
N PRO A 92 34.65 11.58 -4.58
CA PRO A 92 33.76 11.21 -3.48
C PRO A 92 33.95 12.11 -2.25
N GLY A 93 32.90 12.26 -1.45
CA GLY A 93 32.94 13.00 -0.20
C GLY A 93 33.75 12.29 0.90
N VAL A 94 34.38 13.09 1.74
CA VAL A 94 35.23 12.63 2.86
C VAL A 94 34.77 13.20 4.20
N ASN A 95 35.22 12.60 5.30
CA ASN A 95 35.05 13.16 6.64
C ASN A 95 36.13 14.23 6.93
N PRO A 96 36.11 14.92 8.09
CA PRO A 96 37.14 15.90 8.44
C PRO A 96 38.58 15.34 8.51
N ALA A 97 38.75 14.02 8.69
CA ALA A 97 40.05 13.34 8.68
C ALA A 97 40.54 12.98 7.26
N ASN A 98 39.79 13.35 6.21
CA ASN A 98 40.00 12.98 4.80
C ASN A 98 39.78 11.48 4.48
N ASP A 99 39.12 10.73 5.36
CA ASP A 99 38.69 9.36 5.04
C ASP A 99 37.45 9.39 4.15
N LEU A 100 37.39 8.47 3.19
CA LEU A 100 36.22 8.27 2.34
C LEU A 100 35.04 7.79 3.18
N VAL A 101 33.94 8.54 3.13
CA VAL A 101 32.70 8.16 3.80
C VAL A 101 31.53 8.28 2.83
N PRO A 102 30.73 7.21 2.67
CA PRO A 102 29.50 7.30 1.88
C PRO A 102 28.48 8.20 2.57
N ALA A 103 27.62 8.83 1.76
CA ALA A 103 26.40 9.46 2.26
C ALA A 103 25.53 8.43 2.97
N LEU A 104 24.78 8.86 4.00
CA LEU A 104 23.89 7.95 4.74
C LEU A 104 22.90 7.22 3.82
N ASP A 105 22.36 7.89 2.80
CA ASP A 105 21.44 7.34 1.79
C ASP A 105 22.07 6.27 0.86
N ARG A 106 23.40 6.14 0.86
CA ARG A 106 24.19 5.27 -0.03
C ARG A 106 24.99 4.20 0.68
N CYS A 107 24.91 4.16 2.01
CA CYS A 107 25.68 3.24 2.82
C CYS A 107 24.82 2.08 3.32
N HIS A 108 25.46 0.95 3.62
CA HIS A 108 24.79 -0.12 4.36
C HIS A 108 24.88 0.18 5.86
N GLN A 109 23.73 0.20 6.54
CA GLN A 109 23.67 0.44 7.98
C GLN A 109 23.17 -0.78 8.75
N VAL A 110 23.86 -1.15 9.83
CA VAL A 110 23.40 -2.13 10.81
C VAL A 110 22.43 -1.44 11.76
N ALA A 111 21.22 -1.99 11.86
CA ALA A 111 20.12 -1.47 12.66
C ALA A 111 19.84 0.04 12.45
N ARG A 112 20.13 0.59 11.26
CA ARG A 112 20.03 2.03 10.93
C ARG A 112 20.91 2.98 11.77
N HIS A 113 21.90 2.46 12.49
CA HIS A 113 22.77 3.27 13.36
C HIS A 113 24.25 3.17 13.05
N ILE A 114 24.74 2.04 12.52
CA ILE A 114 26.18 1.81 12.31
C ILE A 114 26.47 1.60 10.83
N VAL A 115 27.34 2.41 10.25
CA VAL A 115 27.83 2.21 8.87
C VAL A 115 28.73 0.97 8.85
N SER A 116 28.27 -0.12 8.25
CA SER A 116 28.96 -1.42 8.33
C SER A 116 30.35 -1.42 7.70
N ALA A 117 30.60 -0.55 6.72
CA ALA A 117 31.91 -0.46 6.06
C ALA A 117 33.00 0.11 6.98
N THR A 118 32.65 1.07 7.85
CA THR A 118 33.61 1.83 8.66
C THR A 118 33.49 1.56 10.16
N GLY A 119 32.35 1.08 10.64
CA GLY A 119 32.00 0.99 12.06
C GLY A 119 31.65 2.34 12.69
N GLU A 120 31.44 3.38 11.88
CA GLU A 120 30.97 4.67 12.35
C GLU A 120 29.52 4.58 12.85
N VAL A 121 29.23 5.15 14.03
CA VAL A 121 27.85 5.37 14.45
C VAL A 121 27.36 6.61 13.74
N ALA A 122 26.45 6.44 12.79
CA ALA A 122 25.89 7.52 12.01
C ALA A 122 24.44 7.25 11.60
N PHE A 123 23.58 8.24 11.84
CA PHE A 123 22.14 8.17 11.55
C PHE A 123 21.54 9.57 11.44
N GLU A 124 20.32 9.65 10.90
CA GLU A 124 19.52 10.88 10.85
C GLU A 124 18.20 10.73 11.61
N ARG A 125 17.64 11.86 12.04
CA ARG A 125 16.31 11.99 12.64
C ARG A 125 15.63 13.21 12.06
N THR A 126 14.39 13.06 11.61
CA THR A 126 13.54 14.19 11.22
C THR A 126 12.76 14.62 12.45
N ASP A 127 13.04 15.80 12.98
CA ASP A 127 12.30 16.30 14.13
C ASP A 127 11.09 17.12 13.70
N VAL A 128 11.17 17.88 12.60
CA VAL A 128 10.08 18.75 12.11
C VAL A 128 10.03 18.74 10.60
N VAL A 129 8.82 18.72 10.03
CA VAL A 129 8.59 18.98 8.60
C VAL A 129 7.81 20.29 8.48
N ILE A 130 8.41 21.31 7.87
CA ILE A 130 7.72 22.54 7.47
C ILE A 130 7.02 22.22 6.14
N PRO A 131 5.68 22.16 6.10
CA PRO A 131 4.97 21.82 4.88
C PRO A 131 4.85 23.03 3.95
N GLY A 132 4.19 22.83 2.81
CA GLY A 132 3.92 23.86 1.80
C GLY A 132 4.37 23.42 0.41
N PRO A 133 4.34 24.32 -0.59
CA PRO A 133 4.73 23.99 -1.96
C PRO A 133 6.18 23.51 -2.11
N LEU A 134 7.04 23.88 -1.15
CA LEU A 134 8.42 23.42 -1.03
C LEU A 134 8.66 22.94 0.42
N PRO A 135 8.30 21.69 0.76
CA PRO A 135 8.47 21.17 2.11
C PRO A 135 9.93 21.18 2.55
N PHE A 136 10.18 21.44 3.82
CA PHE A 136 11.51 21.41 4.43
C PHE A 136 11.55 20.51 5.65
N GLU A 137 12.46 19.54 5.61
CA GLU A 137 12.70 18.63 6.73
C GLU A 137 13.84 19.19 7.58
N TRP A 138 13.50 19.59 8.80
CA TRP A 138 14.49 19.85 9.84
C TRP A 138 14.95 18.51 10.42
N LYS A 139 16.17 18.15 10.05
CA LYS A 139 16.81 16.91 10.44
C LYS A 139 17.99 17.19 11.34
N ARG A 140 18.23 16.28 12.27
CA ARG A 140 19.49 16.12 12.97
C ARG A 140 20.24 14.94 12.39
N TYR A 141 21.55 15.09 12.28
CA TYR A 141 22.46 14.06 11.83
C TYR A 141 23.48 13.81 12.92
N PHE A 142 23.71 12.55 13.28
CA PHE A 142 24.82 12.19 14.15
C PHE A 142 25.89 11.47 13.33
N ARG A 143 27.16 11.80 13.58
CA ARG A 143 28.32 11.05 13.06
C ARG A 143 29.40 11.00 14.12
N SER A 144 29.75 9.81 14.58
CA SER A 144 30.76 9.66 15.63
C SER A 144 32.17 10.07 15.20
N THR A 145 32.44 10.25 13.90
CA THR A 145 33.74 10.78 13.41
C THR A 145 33.83 12.31 13.45
N ILE A 146 32.74 13.02 13.76
CA ILE A 146 32.69 14.48 13.87
C ILE A 146 32.78 14.88 15.34
N ASN A 147 33.65 15.84 15.65
CA ASN A 147 33.81 16.41 17.00
C ASN A 147 33.54 17.92 17.05
N GLU A 148 33.27 18.56 15.90
CA GLU A 148 32.88 19.96 15.84
C GLU A 148 31.48 20.13 16.45
N ASP A 149 31.31 21.14 17.29
CA ASP A 149 29.99 21.62 17.72
C ASP A 149 29.59 22.82 16.84
N ILE A 150 28.40 22.75 16.28
CA ILE A 150 27.81 23.80 15.44
C ILE A 150 26.52 24.37 16.03
N GLY A 151 26.37 24.26 17.35
CA GLY A 151 25.22 24.75 18.09
C GLY A 151 24.13 23.71 18.30
N ILE A 152 24.43 22.42 18.14
CA ILE A 152 23.53 21.34 18.54
C ILE A 152 24.28 20.18 19.24
N GLY A 153 25.49 20.45 19.73
CA GLY A 153 26.34 19.50 20.43
C GLY A 153 27.36 18.84 19.51
N ALA A 154 28.51 18.42 20.08
CA ALA A 154 29.58 17.84 19.29
C ALA A 154 29.15 16.52 18.61
N GLY A 155 29.51 16.36 17.34
CA GLY A 155 29.16 15.18 16.54
C GLY A 155 27.75 15.20 15.95
N TRP A 156 26.93 16.17 16.35
CA TRP A 156 25.65 16.45 15.73
C TRP A 156 25.76 17.53 14.66
N ARG A 157 24.93 17.39 13.63
CA ARG A 157 24.71 18.38 12.56
C ARG A 157 23.20 18.55 12.32
N HIS A 158 22.82 19.54 11.52
CA HIS A 158 21.42 19.80 11.20
C HIS A 158 21.21 20.23 9.74
N SER A 159 19.97 20.19 9.23
CA SER A 159 19.63 20.52 7.83
C SER A 159 20.17 21.87 7.32
N LEU A 160 20.39 22.84 8.21
CA LEU A 160 20.87 24.19 7.89
C LEU A 160 22.36 24.41 8.19
N SER A 161 23.11 23.37 8.55
CA SER A 161 24.56 23.47 8.79
C SER A 161 25.39 23.37 7.52
N GLU A 162 24.74 23.24 6.37
CA GLU A 162 25.40 23.15 5.07
C GLU A 162 26.07 24.48 4.70
N LYS A 163 27.33 24.43 4.27
CA LYS A 163 28.11 25.63 3.91
C LYS A 163 29.13 25.34 2.82
N LEU A 164 29.49 26.36 2.05
CA LEU A 164 30.62 26.31 1.12
C LEU A 164 31.84 27.00 1.71
N VAL A 165 32.99 26.35 1.62
CA VAL A 165 34.29 26.94 1.92
C VAL A 165 35.04 27.12 0.60
N VAL A 166 35.34 28.37 0.26
CA VAL A 166 36.01 28.73 -0.99
C VAL A 166 37.51 28.88 -0.71
N HIS A 167 38.32 28.20 -1.51
CA HIS A 167 39.79 28.33 -1.56
C HIS A 167 40.20 28.81 -2.96
N ASP A 168 41.49 29.10 -3.16
CA ASP A 168 42.02 29.69 -4.40
C ASP A 168 41.59 28.96 -5.69
N ASN A 169 41.59 27.62 -5.68
CA ASN A 169 41.29 26.79 -6.85
C ASN A 169 40.16 25.76 -6.64
N THR A 170 39.57 25.70 -5.45
CA THR A 170 38.58 24.68 -5.10
C THR A 170 37.46 25.26 -4.24
N VAL A 171 36.28 24.67 -4.34
CA VAL A 171 35.16 24.93 -3.42
C VAL A 171 34.82 23.62 -2.71
N ASN A 172 34.80 23.64 -1.39
CA ASN A 172 34.40 22.50 -0.58
C ASN A 172 32.99 22.73 -0.04
N LEU A 173 32.07 21.84 -0.39
CA LEU A 173 30.75 21.76 0.24
C LEU A 173 30.87 20.93 1.51
N ILE A 174 30.58 21.53 2.65
CA ILE A 174 30.30 20.81 3.88
C ILE A 174 28.80 20.54 3.89
N THR A 175 28.43 19.28 3.65
CA THR A 175 27.04 18.81 3.60
C THR A 175 26.35 18.89 4.98
N ALA A 176 25.01 18.79 5.02
CA ALA A 176 24.25 18.75 6.28
C ALA A 176 24.62 17.56 7.18
N GLU A 177 25.11 16.45 6.63
CA GLU A 177 25.63 15.31 7.40
C GLU A 177 27.12 15.46 7.78
N GLY A 178 27.76 16.58 7.42
CA GLY A 178 29.14 16.90 7.79
C GLY A 178 30.24 16.30 6.91
N ARG A 179 29.90 15.70 5.76
CA ARG A 179 30.87 15.31 4.73
C ARG A 179 31.38 16.51 3.96
N SER A 180 32.64 16.48 3.54
CA SER A 180 33.26 17.44 2.64
C SER A 180 33.26 16.90 1.20
N VAL A 181 32.56 17.58 0.30
CA VAL A 181 32.53 17.30 -1.14
C VAL A 181 33.28 18.38 -1.88
N LYS A 182 34.33 17.99 -2.61
CA LYS A 182 35.24 18.91 -3.30
C LYS A 182 34.83 19.15 -4.75
N PHE A 183 34.83 20.42 -5.14
CA PHE A 183 34.64 20.90 -6.51
C PHE A 183 35.87 21.68 -6.97
N LYS A 184 36.14 21.66 -8.28
CA LYS A 184 37.00 22.69 -8.89
C LYS A 184 36.27 24.02 -8.82
N LEU A 185 36.98 25.11 -8.54
CA LEU A 185 36.37 26.45 -8.48
C LEU A 185 35.87 26.85 -9.88
N PRO A 186 34.55 27.03 -10.09
CA PRO A 186 34.05 27.49 -11.38
C PRO A 186 34.36 28.98 -11.60
N ALA A 187 34.51 29.38 -12.86
CA ALA A 187 34.42 30.79 -13.24
C ALA A 187 33.01 31.34 -12.94
N ILE A 188 32.87 32.66 -12.83
CA ILE A 188 31.55 33.28 -12.66
C ILE A 188 30.72 32.98 -13.92
N GLY A 189 29.48 32.50 -13.72
CA GLY A 189 28.58 32.05 -14.79
C GLY A 189 28.83 30.60 -15.27
N HIS A 190 29.77 29.89 -14.65
CA HIS A 190 30.14 28.52 -15.00
C HIS A 190 29.80 27.54 -13.86
N GLY A 191 29.78 26.24 -14.18
CA GLY A 191 29.50 25.14 -13.26
C GLY A 191 30.65 24.15 -13.08
N CYS A 192 30.57 23.37 -12.02
CA CYS A 192 31.35 22.16 -11.80
C CYS A 192 30.40 21.03 -11.39
N TYR A 193 30.29 19.99 -12.20
CA TYR A 193 29.49 18.80 -11.92
C TYR A 193 30.35 17.69 -11.32
N ASN A 194 30.06 17.29 -10.09
CA ASN A 194 30.68 16.13 -9.46
C ASN A 194 29.85 14.89 -9.78
N ARG A 195 30.39 14.00 -10.62
CA ARG A 195 29.68 12.79 -11.09
C ARG A 195 29.45 11.75 -10.00
N PHE A 196 30.36 11.64 -9.04
CA PHE A 196 30.23 10.68 -7.94
C PHE A 196 29.12 11.10 -6.97
N GLU A 197 29.08 12.38 -6.63
CA GLU A 197 28.10 12.95 -5.69
C GLU A 197 26.80 13.38 -6.40
N ARG A 198 26.84 13.53 -7.72
CA ARG A 198 25.76 13.98 -8.61
C ARG A 198 25.26 15.38 -8.30
N LEU A 199 26.20 16.24 -7.95
CA LEU A 199 25.95 17.62 -7.56
C LEU A 199 26.53 18.56 -8.60
N LEU A 200 25.72 19.52 -9.05
CA LEU A 200 26.17 20.65 -9.87
C LEU A 200 26.33 21.87 -8.98
N LEU A 201 27.56 22.34 -8.85
CA LEU A 201 27.87 23.63 -8.24
C LEU A 201 28.03 24.68 -9.32
N PHE A 202 27.18 25.70 -9.33
CA PHE A 202 27.21 26.81 -10.27
C PHE A 202 27.59 28.11 -9.57
N ARG A 203 28.60 28.83 -10.06
CA ARG A 203 29.03 30.10 -9.47
C ARG A 203 28.26 31.26 -10.08
N GLN A 204 27.35 31.86 -9.32
CA GLN A 204 26.47 32.93 -9.80
C GLN A 204 27.17 34.30 -9.78
N SER A 205 27.99 34.56 -8.76
CA SER A 205 28.77 35.79 -8.62
C SER A 205 30.03 35.54 -7.78
N LEU A 206 30.73 36.61 -7.40
CA LEU A 206 31.93 36.50 -6.54
C LEU A 206 31.63 35.81 -5.20
N HIS A 207 30.45 36.08 -4.62
CA HIS A 207 30.05 35.64 -3.28
C HIS A 207 28.72 34.86 -3.27
N SER A 208 28.31 34.31 -4.43
CA SER A 208 27.07 33.56 -4.54
C SER A 208 27.22 32.32 -5.42
N TYR A 209 26.78 31.19 -4.89
CA TYR A 209 26.83 29.89 -5.55
C TYR A 209 25.47 29.20 -5.43
N ARG A 210 25.12 28.44 -6.46
CA ARG A 210 23.93 27.60 -6.51
C ARG A 210 24.34 26.15 -6.63
N LEU A 211 23.91 25.32 -5.69
CA LEU A 211 24.04 23.87 -5.73
C LEU A 211 22.70 23.28 -6.17
N THR A 212 22.73 22.32 -7.09
CA THR A 212 21.52 21.63 -7.57
C THR A 212 21.86 20.21 -8.03
N THR A 213 20.84 19.36 -8.09
CA THR A 213 20.86 18.09 -8.82
C THR A 213 19.64 18.07 -9.76
N PHE A 214 19.63 17.16 -10.74
CA PHE A 214 18.48 17.04 -11.64
C PHE A 214 17.19 16.79 -10.86
N ASN A 215 16.17 17.63 -11.11
CA ASN A 215 14.85 17.58 -10.47
C ASN A 215 14.85 17.78 -8.94
N GLN A 216 15.89 18.36 -8.34
CA GLN A 216 15.86 18.81 -6.95
C GLN A 216 15.85 20.34 -6.84
N HIS A 217 15.35 20.83 -5.70
CA HIS A 217 15.42 22.24 -5.36
C HIS A 217 16.86 22.76 -5.37
N HIS A 218 17.01 24.02 -5.73
CA HIS A 218 18.26 24.73 -5.74
C HIS A 218 18.59 25.22 -4.33
N LYS A 219 19.83 25.02 -3.91
CA LYS A 219 20.39 25.57 -2.67
C LYS A 219 21.33 26.70 -3.00
N ILE A 220 21.10 27.88 -2.46
CA ILE A 220 21.88 29.09 -2.73
C ILE A 220 22.70 29.45 -1.51
N PHE A 221 24.01 29.59 -1.71
CA PHE A 221 24.98 29.94 -0.68
C PHE A 221 25.45 31.38 -0.93
N ARG A 222 25.46 32.21 0.11
CA ARG A 222 25.85 33.63 0.04
C ARG A 222 26.74 34.00 1.22
N ALA A 223 27.59 35.01 1.05
CA ALA A 223 28.38 35.55 2.16
C ALA A 223 27.46 36.25 3.17
N ASP A 224 27.70 36.00 4.46
CA ASP A 224 26.98 36.60 5.59
C ASP A 224 27.68 37.86 6.14
N GLY A 225 28.81 38.25 5.55
CA GLY A 225 29.59 39.42 5.96
C GLY A 225 30.52 39.20 7.16
N VAL A 226 30.55 37.99 7.75
CA VAL A 226 31.34 37.68 8.96
C VAL A 226 32.39 36.59 8.69
N ASN A 227 32.12 35.63 7.81
CA ASN A 227 32.96 34.45 7.60
C ASN A 227 33.53 34.30 6.18
N SER A 228 34.63 33.55 6.06
CA SER A 228 35.17 33.06 4.78
C SER A 228 34.34 31.92 4.17
N ALA A 229 33.44 31.32 4.96
CA ALA A 229 32.48 30.32 4.53
C ALA A 229 31.15 30.98 4.12
N LEU A 230 30.48 30.41 3.12
CA LEU A 230 29.18 30.87 2.61
C LEU A 230 28.09 29.93 3.14
N PRO A 231 27.27 30.34 4.12
CA PRO A 231 26.14 29.53 4.59
C PRO A 231 25.04 29.38 3.54
N LEU A 232 24.18 28.37 3.74
CA LEU A 232 22.96 28.15 2.95
C LEU A 232 21.94 29.27 3.22
N ALA A 233 21.85 30.25 2.33
CA ALA A 233 21.00 31.43 2.52
C ALA A 233 19.57 31.25 1.99
N GLU A 234 19.38 30.39 0.99
CA GLU A 234 18.06 30.21 0.35
C GLU A 234 17.93 28.81 -0.26
N ILE A 235 16.78 28.18 -0.05
CA ILE A 235 16.35 26.97 -0.76
C ILE A 235 15.19 27.35 -1.66
N ARG A 236 15.26 27.06 -2.96
CA ARG A 236 14.20 27.43 -3.90
C ARG A 236 13.95 26.38 -4.96
N ASP A 237 12.74 26.32 -5.48
CA ASP A 237 12.44 25.50 -6.65
C ASP A 237 12.36 26.33 -7.95
N GLN A 238 12.05 25.64 -9.04
CA GLN A 238 11.81 26.20 -10.38
C GLN A 238 10.50 27.01 -10.50
N PHE A 239 9.61 26.91 -9.50
CA PHE A 239 8.37 27.68 -9.43
C PHE A 239 8.53 29.02 -8.70
N GLY A 240 9.68 29.25 -8.08
CA GLY A 240 9.94 30.43 -7.27
C GLY A 240 9.42 30.30 -5.84
N ASN A 241 8.97 29.10 -5.43
CA ASN A 241 8.79 28.81 -4.02
C ASN A 241 10.17 28.83 -3.37
N ALA A 242 10.30 29.54 -2.26
CA ALA A 242 11.58 29.73 -1.61
C ALA A 242 11.45 29.73 -0.08
N LEU A 243 12.52 29.28 0.56
CA LEU A 243 12.80 29.39 1.98
C LEU A 243 14.06 30.23 2.11
N THR A 244 13.95 31.39 2.74
CA THR A 244 15.11 32.25 3.06
C THR A 244 15.53 31.98 4.49
N ILE A 245 16.83 31.87 4.73
CA ILE A 245 17.39 31.54 6.03
C ILE A 245 18.27 32.70 6.50
N ASP A 246 17.94 33.21 7.69
CA ASP A 246 18.73 34.23 8.38
C ASP A 246 19.61 33.57 9.43
N TYR A 247 20.87 34.00 9.49
CA TYR A 247 21.86 33.53 10.47
C TYR A 247 22.34 34.68 11.33
N GLN A 248 22.67 34.38 12.58
CA GLN A 248 23.38 35.27 13.49
C GLN A 248 24.49 34.47 14.18
N GLU A 249 25.72 34.99 14.13
CA GLU A 249 26.90 34.34 14.73
C GLU A 249 27.10 32.88 14.26
N GLY A 250 26.69 32.57 13.03
CA GLY A 250 26.79 31.23 12.43
C GLY A 250 25.65 30.27 12.75
N LEU A 251 24.67 30.68 13.59
CA LEU A 251 23.49 29.88 13.93
C LEU A 251 22.25 30.37 13.18
N PRO A 252 21.37 29.48 12.69
CA PRO A 252 20.11 29.87 12.08
C PRO A 252 19.23 30.56 13.12
N GLN A 253 18.61 31.67 12.75
CA GLN A 253 17.67 32.42 13.58
C GLN A 253 16.24 32.32 13.05
N LYS A 254 16.09 32.27 11.72
CA LYS A 254 14.79 32.37 11.07
C LYS A 254 14.76 31.66 9.73
N ILE A 255 13.66 30.97 9.46
CA ILE A 255 13.27 30.55 8.10
C ILE A 255 12.03 31.34 7.73
N VAL A 256 12.06 31.99 6.57
CA VAL A 256 10.91 32.68 5.97
C VAL A 256 10.56 32.01 4.65
N SER A 257 9.33 31.48 4.55
CA SER A 257 8.82 30.92 3.31
C SER A 257 8.14 31.96 2.42
N SER A 258 8.21 31.77 1.12
CA SER A 258 7.51 32.60 0.13
C SER A 258 5.98 32.46 0.17
N TRP A 259 5.45 31.53 0.98
CA TRP A 259 4.02 31.34 1.24
C TRP A 259 3.61 31.80 2.65
N GLY A 260 4.44 32.64 3.28
CA GLY A 260 4.08 33.38 4.49
C GLY A 260 4.34 32.65 5.80
N ARG A 261 5.13 31.57 5.82
CA ARG A 261 5.54 30.91 7.07
C ARG A 261 6.81 31.48 7.62
N VAL A 262 6.84 31.56 8.94
CA VAL A 262 7.98 32.04 9.69
C VAL A 262 8.25 31.08 10.84
N ILE A 263 9.38 30.38 10.75
CA ILE A 263 9.90 29.52 11.82
C ILE A 263 11.09 30.22 12.44
N GLU A 264 11.08 30.36 13.76
CA GLU A 264 12.14 31.03 14.52
C GLU A 264 12.90 30.00 15.36
N PHE A 265 14.19 30.24 15.52
CA PHE A 265 15.11 29.39 16.27
C PHE A 265 15.53 30.16 17.52
N ASN A 266 15.15 29.68 18.70
CA ASN A 266 15.65 30.29 19.93
C ASN A 266 16.99 29.66 20.27
N CYS A 267 18.02 30.51 20.27
CA CYS A 267 19.39 30.09 20.59
C CYS A 267 19.81 30.66 21.96
N GLN A 268 20.47 29.84 22.79
CA GLN A 268 21.06 30.27 24.06
C GLN A 268 22.44 29.65 24.22
N ASN A 269 23.41 30.43 24.72
CA ASN A 269 24.79 29.98 24.96
C ASN A 269 25.48 29.32 23.75
N GLY A 270 25.10 29.71 22.52
CA GLY A 270 25.64 29.14 21.29
C GLY A 270 24.96 27.85 20.82
N HIS A 271 23.85 27.43 21.45
CA HIS A 271 23.08 26.24 21.08
C HIS A 271 21.64 26.59 20.69
N ILE A 272 21.08 25.82 19.75
CA ILE A 272 19.67 25.90 19.35
C ILE A 272 18.83 25.17 20.41
N CYS A 273 17.98 25.88 21.16
CA CYS A 273 17.20 25.28 22.24
C CYS A 273 15.82 24.79 21.78
N ASN A 274 15.15 25.51 20.88
CA ASN A 274 13.91 25.06 20.26
C ASN A 274 13.61 25.80 18.96
N LEU A 275 12.69 25.22 18.18
CA LEU A 275 12.11 25.81 16.99
C LEU A 275 10.66 26.19 17.29
N VAL A 276 10.24 27.39 16.89
CA VAL A 276 8.87 27.86 17.11
C VAL A 276 8.21 28.31 15.81
N ASN A 277 6.93 27.96 15.64
CA ASN A 277 6.06 28.54 14.62
C ASN A 277 5.48 29.85 15.15
N SER A 278 5.98 30.98 14.64
CA SER A 278 5.56 32.32 15.09
C SER A 278 4.08 32.65 14.80
N HIS A 279 3.41 31.89 13.94
CA HIS A 279 1.99 32.07 13.61
C HIS A 279 1.05 31.19 14.46
N ALA A 280 1.59 30.32 15.29
CA ALA A 280 0.82 29.49 16.20
C ALA A 280 0.39 30.25 17.45
N VAL A 281 -0.71 29.80 18.07
CA VAL A 281 -1.18 30.35 19.35
C VAL A 281 -0.12 30.11 20.44
N GLU A 282 0.06 31.08 21.34
CA GLU A 282 0.99 30.97 22.47
C GLU A 282 0.71 29.69 23.29
N GLY A 283 1.76 28.90 23.56
CA GLY A 283 1.64 27.58 24.19
C GLY A 283 1.46 26.40 23.22
N GLN A 284 1.20 26.67 21.94
CA GLN A 284 1.16 25.67 20.85
C GLN A 284 2.12 26.04 19.72
N ASN A 285 3.18 26.79 19.99
CA ASN A 285 4.11 27.24 18.96
C ASN A 285 5.41 26.42 18.92
N ASN A 286 5.73 25.65 19.95
CA ASN A 286 6.96 24.86 20.02
C ASN A 286 6.89 23.63 19.12
N LEU A 287 7.73 23.58 18.08
CA LEU A 287 7.80 22.48 17.12
C LEU A 287 8.66 21.33 17.67
N CYS A 288 9.82 21.67 18.24
CA CYS A 288 10.76 20.72 18.84
C CYS A 288 11.74 21.46 19.76
N SER A 289 12.27 20.76 20.76
CA SER A 289 13.22 21.30 21.75
C SER A 289 14.42 20.40 21.99
N TYR A 290 15.52 21.02 22.45
CA TYR A 290 16.82 20.41 22.67
C TYR A 290 17.39 20.88 24.00
N ASN A 291 17.85 19.91 24.81
CA ASN A 291 18.45 20.18 26.11
C ASN A 291 19.90 19.70 26.13
N TYR A 292 20.76 20.49 26.79
CA TYR A 292 22.20 20.31 26.77
C TYR A 292 22.77 20.17 28.19
N GLU A 293 23.78 19.32 28.33
CA GLU A 293 24.59 19.17 29.53
C GLU A 293 26.06 19.24 29.12
N GLU A 294 26.83 20.16 29.72
CA GLU A 294 28.23 20.45 29.35
C GLU A 294 28.45 20.67 27.83
N GLY A 295 27.45 21.24 27.14
CA GLY A 295 27.47 21.49 25.70
C GLY A 295 27.17 20.27 24.81
N GLN A 296 26.87 19.10 25.39
CA GLN A 296 26.40 17.92 24.66
C GLN A 296 24.87 17.83 24.68
N LEU A 297 24.26 17.42 23.56
CA LEU A 297 22.82 17.20 23.45
C LEU A 297 22.44 15.93 24.22
N PHE A 298 21.77 16.05 25.37
CA PHE A 298 21.36 14.87 26.15
C PHE A 298 19.88 14.52 25.97
N GLU A 299 19.06 15.43 25.44
CA GLU A 299 17.64 15.18 25.21
C GLU A 299 17.09 16.02 24.05
N SER A 300 16.20 15.41 23.25
CA SER A 300 15.41 16.10 22.23
C SER A 300 13.95 15.67 22.29
N CYS A 301 13.04 16.61 22.08
CA CYS A 301 11.60 16.37 22.05
C CYS A 301 10.97 16.94 20.78
N SER A 302 10.09 16.17 20.13
CA SER A 302 9.23 16.63 19.02
C SER A 302 7.81 16.09 19.22
N GLY A 303 6.88 16.97 19.58
CA GLY A 303 5.56 16.55 20.05
C GLY A 303 5.66 15.64 21.28
N LEU A 304 5.08 14.43 21.19
CA LEU A 304 5.20 13.38 22.22
C LEU A 304 6.47 12.52 22.08
N HIS A 305 7.19 12.63 20.96
CA HIS A 305 8.40 11.87 20.71
C HIS A 305 9.56 12.42 21.52
N LYS A 306 10.24 11.55 22.25
CA LYS A 306 11.39 11.91 23.09
C LYS A 306 12.57 11.00 22.84
N GLU A 307 13.74 11.58 22.63
CA GLU A 307 15.01 10.87 22.60
C GLU A 307 15.95 11.42 23.67
N SER A 308 16.72 10.53 24.31
CA SER A 308 17.79 10.90 25.25
C SER A 308 19.09 10.20 24.90
N TYR A 309 20.21 10.86 25.20
CA TYR A 309 21.53 10.50 24.74
C TYR A 309 22.55 10.55 25.88
N GLN A 310 23.45 9.56 25.92
CA GLN A 310 24.59 9.57 26.85
C GLN A 310 25.89 9.39 26.08
N TYR A 311 26.95 10.05 26.57
CA TYR A 311 28.24 10.10 25.90
C TYR A 311 29.39 9.72 26.83
N LYS A 312 30.48 9.25 26.22
CA LYS A 312 31.79 9.15 26.86
C LYS A 312 32.84 9.71 25.91
N ASN A 313 33.56 10.76 26.32
CA ASN A 313 34.52 11.47 25.47
C ASN A 313 33.92 11.83 24.09
N THR A 314 32.76 12.50 24.08
CA THR A 314 31.97 12.89 22.89
C THR A 314 31.45 11.74 22.00
N LYS A 315 31.71 10.48 22.34
CA LYS A 315 31.14 9.32 21.63
C LYS A 315 29.79 8.94 22.25
N LEU A 316 28.75 8.83 21.43
CA LEU A 316 27.43 8.36 21.86
C LEU A 316 27.52 6.90 22.31
N THR A 317 27.24 6.63 23.59
CA THR A 317 27.27 5.30 24.19
C THR A 317 25.87 4.74 24.45
N GLN A 318 24.87 5.59 24.62
CA GLN A 318 23.48 5.17 24.79
C GLN A 318 22.51 6.14 24.09
N LEU A 319 21.48 5.60 23.49
CA LEU A 319 20.34 6.29 22.88
C LEU A 319 19.06 5.61 23.35
N ASN A 320 18.19 6.35 24.03
CA ASN A 320 16.85 5.88 24.37
C ASN A 320 15.82 6.69 23.60
N ASN A 321 14.94 6.00 22.87
CA ASN A 321 13.85 6.56 22.09
C ASN A 321 12.52 6.11 22.69
N SER A 322 11.59 7.05 22.97
CA SER A 322 10.30 6.77 23.60
C SER A 322 9.46 5.73 22.85
N ASP A 323 9.61 5.69 21.52
CA ASP A 323 8.78 4.90 20.62
C ASP A 323 9.47 3.59 20.24
N SER A 324 10.80 3.60 20.07
CA SER A 324 11.56 2.46 19.56
C SER A 324 12.48 1.78 20.57
N GLY A 325 12.58 2.29 21.80
CA GLY A 325 13.37 1.68 22.88
C GLY A 325 14.85 2.08 22.94
N ASP A 326 15.68 1.24 23.57
CA ASP A 326 17.07 1.54 23.98
C ASP A 326 18.14 0.92 23.06
N CYS A 327 19.18 1.71 22.77
CA CYS A 327 20.35 1.34 22.01
C CYS A 327 21.64 1.67 22.80
N GLN A 328 22.56 0.71 22.89
CA GLN A 328 23.87 0.90 23.53
C GLN A 328 25.01 0.57 22.55
N PHE A 329 26.00 1.46 22.49
CA PHE A 329 27.11 1.42 21.55
C PHE A 329 28.43 1.24 22.30
N THR A 330 29.19 0.19 21.95
CA THR A 330 30.55 -0.02 22.47
C THR A 330 31.58 0.11 21.35
N TYR A 331 32.64 0.87 21.61
CA TYR A 331 33.68 1.19 20.64
C TYR A 331 34.99 0.42 20.89
N ASP A 332 35.68 0.08 19.81
CA ASP A 332 37.02 -0.50 19.84
C ASP A 332 38.12 0.57 19.98
N VAL A 333 39.37 0.13 20.06
CA VAL A 333 40.55 1.03 20.15
C VAL A 333 40.77 1.91 18.91
N HIS A 334 40.11 1.60 17.79
CA HIS A 334 40.14 2.38 16.56
C HIS A 334 38.90 3.28 16.42
N ASN A 335 38.11 3.46 17.49
CA ASN A 335 36.88 4.25 17.52
C ASN A 335 35.74 3.73 16.63
N ARG A 336 35.71 2.43 16.31
CA ARG A 336 34.63 1.77 15.57
C ARG A 336 33.66 1.11 16.54
N CYS A 337 32.37 1.24 16.33
CA CYS A 337 31.36 0.59 17.17
C CYS A 337 31.28 -0.91 16.87
N HIS A 338 31.96 -1.75 17.66
CA HIS A 338 32.04 -3.19 17.44
C HIS A 338 30.93 -4.00 18.11
N ILE A 339 30.16 -3.39 19.04
CA ILE A 339 29.02 -4.03 19.70
C ILE A 339 27.87 -3.02 19.75
N LEU A 340 26.72 -3.45 19.24
CA LEU A 340 25.43 -2.79 19.39
C LEU A 340 24.52 -3.67 20.24
N LYS A 341 23.94 -3.11 21.31
CA LYS A 341 22.77 -3.71 21.96
C LYS A 341 21.55 -2.88 21.60
N ASN A 342 20.52 -3.49 21.04
CA ASN A 342 19.27 -2.82 20.65
C ASN A 342 18.08 -3.61 21.16
N ASN A 343 17.38 -3.09 22.17
CA ASN A 343 16.22 -3.75 22.80
C ASN A 343 16.45 -5.23 23.20
N GLY A 344 17.67 -5.54 23.66
CA GLY A 344 18.08 -6.89 24.06
C GLY A 344 18.89 -7.66 23.01
N LEU A 345 18.72 -7.36 21.71
CA LEU A 345 19.52 -7.96 20.63
C LEU A 345 20.97 -7.48 20.71
N VAL A 346 21.92 -8.40 20.78
CA VAL A 346 23.36 -8.08 20.81
C VAL A 346 23.98 -8.43 19.46
N THR A 347 24.55 -7.42 18.80
CA THR A 347 25.22 -7.54 17.52
C THR A 347 26.69 -7.19 17.65
N HIS A 348 27.56 -8.13 17.28
CA HIS A 348 29.00 -7.97 17.19
C HIS A 348 29.40 -7.68 15.74
N LEU A 349 30.29 -6.71 15.54
CA LEU A 349 30.86 -6.36 14.25
C LEU A 349 32.38 -6.53 14.28
N SER A 350 32.93 -7.19 13.27
CA SER A 350 34.37 -7.41 13.12
C SER A 350 34.83 -7.05 11.71
N TRP A 351 35.96 -6.34 11.59
CA TRP A 351 36.47 -5.86 10.29
C TRP A 351 37.83 -6.46 9.95
N HIS A 352 38.02 -6.82 8.68
CA HIS A 352 39.32 -7.25 8.14
C HIS A 352 39.75 -6.32 7.00
N ALA A 353 40.72 -5.44 7.30
CA ALA A 353 41.15 -4.37 6.40
C ALA A 353 41.77 -4.87 5.08
N SER A 354 42.49 -5.99 5.09
CA SER A 354 43.14 -6.53 3.89
C SER A 354 42.15 -6.87 2.76
N ASN A 355 40.91 -7.20 3.11
CA ASN A 355 39.89 -7.65 2.18
C ASN A 355 38.66 -6.73 2.13
N ASN A 356 38.68 -5.59 2.85
CA ASN A 356 37.55 -4.68 3.05
C ASN A 356 36.26 -5.41 3.44
N THR A 357 36.33 -6.27 4.46
CA THR A 357 35.19 -7.05 4.92
C THR A 357 34.71 -6.66 6.31
N CYS A 358 33.41 -6.86 6.54
CA CYS A 358 32.78 -6.77 7.86
C CYS A 358 31.98 -8.05 8.10
N THR A 359 32.18 -8.69 9.24
CA THR A 359 31.36 -9.79 9.74
C THR A 359 30.41 -9.23 10.78
N ILE A 360 29.12 -9.49 10.61
CA ILE A 360 28.07 -9.16 11.57
C ILE A 360 27.61 -10.47 12.19
N ASP A 361 27.79 -10.60 13.50
CA ASP A 361 27.38 -11.77 14.27
C ASP A 361 26.35 -11.33 15.31
N SER A 362 25.18 -11.97 15.33
CA SER A 362 24.12 -11.66 16.29
C SER A 362 23.70 -12.93 17.00
N ASN A 363 23.21 -12.80 18.23
CA ASN A 363 22.72 -13.94 19.02
C ASN A 363 21.48 -14.65 18.43
N LEU A 364 20.95 -14.20 17.29
CA LEU A 364 19.70 -14.69 16.67
C LEU A 364 19.83 -15.12 15.20
N SER A 365 20.95 -14.90 14.53
CA SER A 365 21.21 -15.38 13.15
C SER A 365 22.59 -16.00 13.01
N GLY A 366 22.73 -16.84 11.98
CA GLY A 366 24.03 -17.08 11.38
C GLY A 366 24.73 -15.78 10.98
N PRO A 367 26.08 -15.76 11.00
CA PRO A 367 26.87 -14.57 10.71
C PRO A 367 26.64 -14.09 9.27
N ILE A 368 26.61 -12.77 9.10
CA ILE A 368 26.52 -12.12 7.79
C ILE A 368 27.93 -11.61 7.44
N TYR A 369 28.42 -12.03 6.27
CA TYR A 369 29.70 -11.59 5.74
C TYR A 369 29.48 -10.55 4.65
N LEU A 370 29.98 -9.34 4.88
CA LEU A 370 29.90 -8.23 3.94
C LEU A 370 31.27 -7.93 3.34
N ARG A 371 31.30 -7.61 2.04
CA ARG A 371 32.49 -7.06 1.38
C ARG A 371 32.16 -5.70 0.76
N PHE A 372 33.11 -4.79 0.82
CA PHE A 372 32.97 -3.43 0.28
C PHE A 372 34.03 -3.12 -0.77
N ASN A 373 33.69 -2.23 -1.71
CA ASN A 373 34.69 -1.60 -2.55
C ASN A 373 35.45 -0.50 -1.78
N LYS A 374 36.46 0.12 -2.41
CA LYS A 374 37.26 1.19 -1.80
C LYS A 374 36.47 2.46 -1.42
N PHE A 375 35.23 2.59 -1.86
CA PHE A 375 34.34 3.71 -1.56
C PHE A 375 33.31 3.39 -0.47
N GLY A 376 33.38 2.20 0.15
CA GLY A 376 32.44 1.77 1.19
C GLY A 376 31.10 1.25 0.66
N GLN A 377 30.96 1.01 -0.65
CA GLN A 377 29.75 0.43 -1.23
C GLN A 377 29.79 -1.09 -1.11
N ARG A 378 28.67 -1.70 -0.68
CA ARG A 378 28.54 -3.15 -0.50
C ARG A 378 28.56 -3.87 -1.85
N ILE A 379 29.56 -4.73 -2.08
CA ILE A 379 29.71 -5.51 -3.32
C ILE A 379 29.36 -6.98 -3.16
N SER A 380 29.32 -7.48 -1.92
CA SER A 380 28.92 -8.85 -1.62
C SER A 380 28.31 -8.94 -0.23
N GLU A 381 27.30 -9.79 -0.12
CA GLU A 381 26.69 -10.23 1.12
C GLU A 381 26.53 -11.74 1.08
N GLN A 382 26.90 -12.41 2.16
CA GLN A 382 26.71 -13.84 2.33
C GLN A 382 26.17 -14.14 3.72
N GLN A 383 25.11 -14.94 3.79
CA GLN A 383 24.55 -15.47 5.01
C GLN A 383 24.14 -16.92 4.76
N ASP A 384 24.71 -17.86 5.50
CA ASP A 384 24.64 -19.31 5.27
C ASP A 384 24.84 -19.68 3.78
N SER A 385 23.80 -20.20 3.10
CA SER A 385 23.83 -20.57 1.68
C SER A 385 23.40 -19.44 0.73
N ARG A 386 22.86 -18.33 1.25
CA ARG A 386 22.43 -17.18 0.45
C ARG A 386 23.61 -16.26 0.14
N SER A 387 23.74 -15.87 -1.12
CA SER A 387 24.74 -14.90 -1.56
C SER A 387 24.12 -13.87 -2.49
N LEU A 388 24.41 -12.61 -2.23
CA LEU A 388 24.07 -11.49 -3.08
C LEU A 388 25.35 -10.77 -3.51
N SER A 389 25.36 -10.20 -4.71
CA SER A 389 26.48 -9.39 -5.18
C SER A 389 26.03 -8.18 -6.00
N TRP A 390 26.83 -7.13 -5.93
CA TRP A 390 26.59 -5.87 -6.62
C TRP A 390 27.86 -5.39 -7.30
N LEU A 391 27.73 -4.90 -8.53
CA LEU A 391 28.82 -4.29 -9.30
C LEU A 391 28.58 -2.79 -9.44
N PHE A 392 29.62 -1.98 -9.23
CA PHE A 392 29.55 -0.52 -9.39
C PHE A 392 30.61 -0.02 -10.36
N ASP A 393 30.29 1.01 -11.16
CA ASP A 393 31.27 1.68 -12.00
C ASP A 393 32.12 2.71 -11.20
N SER A 394 33.09 3.33 -11.87
CA SER A 394 34.02 4.30 -11.26
C SER A 394 33.38 5.59 -10.74
N TYR A 395 32.12 5.84 -11.09
CA TYR A 395 31.30 6.99 -10.69
C TYR A 395 30.32 6.64 -9.56
N GLY A 396 30.42 5.44 -8.95
CA GLY A 396 29.70 5.07 -7.73
C GLY A 396 28.30 4.50 -7.97
N ASN A 397 28.15 3.70 -9.01
CA ASN A 397 26.92 3.62 -9.78
C ASN A 397 26.61 2.13 -10.11
N LEU A 398 25.48 1.58 -9.63
CA LEU A 398 25.12 0.14 -9.63
C LEU A 398 24.84 -0.49 -11.00
N CYS A 399 25.83 -1.17 -11.58
CA CYS A 399 25.80 -1.77 -12.92
C CYS A 399 25.06 -3.11 -13.01
N GLU A 400 25.20 -3.94 -11.97
CA GLU A 400 24.66 -5.29 -11.89
C GLU A 400 24.30 -5.62 -10.44
N GLU A 401 23.18 -6.32 -10.26
CA GLU A 401 22.80 -6.96 -9.01
C GLU A 401 22.51 -8.44 -9.27
N ILE A 402 23.08 -9.30 -8.43
CA ILE A 402 22.77 -10.74 -8.41
C ILE A 402 22.06 -11.04 -7.10
N LYS A 403 20.82 -11.50 -7.20
CA LYS A 403 19.97 -11.91 -6.07
C LYS A 403 20.32 -13.32 -5.60
N ALA A 404 19.77 -13.73 -4.46
CA ALA A 404 20.06 -15.03 -3.84
C ALA A 404 19.60 -16.26 -4.66
N ASP A 405 18.66 -16.08 -5.60
CA ASP A 405 18.25 -17.08 -6.60
C ASP A 405 19.17 -17.14 -7.83
N GLY A 406 20.16 -16.25 -7.93
CA GLY A 406 21.00 -16.10 -9.11
C GLY A 406 20.40 -15.18 -10.18
N LEU A 407 19.22 -14.58 -9.95
CA LEU A 407 18.65 -13.57 -10.85
C LEU A 407 19.63 -12.40 -10.99
N ARG A 408 19.95 -12.08 -12.23
CA ARG A 408 20.77 -10.93 -12.62
C ARG A 408 19.92 -9.76 -13.11
N LEU A 409 20.09 -8.61 -12.46
CA LEU A 409 19.56 -7.34 -12.91
C LEU A 409 20.70 -6.48 -13.41
N PHE A 410 20.59 -5.99 -14.63
CA PHE A 410 21.57 -5.09 -15.23
C PHE A 410 21.00 -3.69 -15.33
N TYR A 411 21.84 -2.70 -15.10
CA TYR A 411 21.46 -1.31 -15.23
C TYR A 411 22.42 -0.58 -16.17
N ARG A 412 21.89 0.34 -16.97
CA ARG A 412 22.64 1.23 -17.85
C ARG A 412 22.19 2.65 -17.69
N HIS A 413 23.11 3.57 -17.85
CA HIS A 413 22.86 4.92 -17.43
C HIS A 413 23.82 5.91 -18.15
N ASP A 414 23.47 7.20 -18.21
CA ASP A 414 24.16 8.20 -19.06
C ASP A 414 25.47 8.79 -18.48
N GLU A 415 25.75 10.10 -18.59
CA GLU A 415 26.91 10.77 -17.97
C GLU A 415 26.56 11.50 -16.65
N PHE A 416 25.27 11.65 -16.34
CA PHE A 416 24.72 12.53 -15.31
C PHE A 416 24.15 11.86 -14.06
N GLY A 417 24.11 10.54 -13.89
CA GLY A 417 23.48 9.92 -12.70
C GLY A 417 21.97 9.51 -12.75
N ARG A 418 21.22 9.70 -13.85
CA ARG A 418 19.97 9.07 -14.40
C ARG A 418 19.96 7.66 -15.13
N LEU A 419 19.02 6.78 -14.79
CA LEU A 419 18.87 5.44 -15.40
C LEU A 419 18.36 5.50 -16.85
N VAL A 420 19.10 4.96 -17.83
CA VAL A 420 18.66 4.89 -19.24
C VAL A 420 18.20 3.49 -19.66
N ARG A 421 18.61 2.43 -18.95
CA ARG A 421 18.15 1.06 -19.20
C ARG A 421 18.19 0.22 -17.94
N SER A 422 17.18 -0.60 -17.71
CA SER A 422 17.28 -1.74 -16.80
C SER A 422 16.90 -3.01 -17.53
N THR A 423 17.55 -4.13 -17.20
CA THR A 423 17.29 -5.41 -17.84
C THR A 423 17.24 -6.51 -16.81
N SER A 424 16.16 -7.29 -16.83
CA SER A 424 15.95 -8.46 -15.96
C SER A 424 15.16 -9.49 -16.76
N HIS A 425 15.54 -10.77 -16.71
CA HIS A 425 14.80 -11.88 -17.35
C HIS A 425 14.37 -11.63 -18.81
N SER A 426 15.22 -10.98 -19.62
CA SER A 426 14.93 -10.56 -21.01
C SER A 426 13.98 -9.37 -21.17
N ILE A 427 13.36 -8.88 -20.09
CA ILE A 427 12.64 -7.60 -20.08
C ILE A 427 13.66 -6.48 -19.98
N SER A 428 13.65 -5.59 -20.97
CA SER A 428 14.52 -4.43 -21.06
C SER A 428 13.68 -3.15 -20.99
N ASN A 429 13.67 -2.49 -19.83
CA ASN A 429 13.08 -1.17 -19.70
C ASN A 429 14.10 -0.12 -20.14
N ARG A 430 13.70 0.84 -20.98
CA ARG A 430 14.55 1.93 -21.44
C ARG A 430 13.89 3.28 -21.15
N TYR A 431 14.71 4.25 -20.77
CA TYR A 431 14.27 5.60 -20.42
C TYR A 431 14.99 6.60 -21.31
N ILE A 432 14.22 7.43 -22.00
CA ILE A 432 14.72 8.47 -22.89
C ILE A 432 14.46 9.80 -22.19
N TYR A 433 15.50 10.62 -22.05
CA TYR A 433 15.40 11.96 -21.48
C TYR A 433 15.50 13.02 -22.58
N ASP A 434 14.89 14.19 -22.37
CA ASP A 434 15.11 15.36 -23.21
C ASP A 434 16.44 16.07 -22.87
N ASP A 435 16.75 17.15 -23.59
CA ASP A 435 17.95 17.97 -23.42
C ASP A 435 17.96 18.75 -22.09
N ARG A 436 16.78 19.09 -21.56
CA ARG A 436 16.59 19.65 -20.21
C ARG A 436 16.75 18.61 -19.11
N GLY A 437 16.63 17.34 -19.47
CA GLY A 437 16.85 16.19 -18.63
C GLY A 437 15.62 15.58 -17.98
N TYR A 438 14.43 15.96 -18.44
CA TYR A 438 13.16 15.36 -18.06
C TYR A 438 12.91 14.08 -18.85
N LEU A 439 12.21 13.11 -18.25
CA LEU A 439 11.85 11.87 -18.92
C LEU A 439 10.95 12.20 -20.11
N ARG A 440 11.31 11.80 -21.33
CA ARG A 440 10.48 11.98 -22.53
C ARG A 440 9.70 10.72 -22.87
N ALA A 441 10.30 9.56 -22.68
CA ALA A 441 9.65 8.28 -22.95
C ALA A 441 10.19 7.17 -22.05
N ALA A 442 9.30 6.25 -21.66
CA ALA A 442 9.64 4.96 -21.07
C ALA A 442 9.21 3.86 -22.05
N LEU A 443 10.11 2.89 -22.27
CA LEU A 443 9.93 1.80 -23.21
C LEU A 443 10.11 0.46 -22.49
N ILE A 444 9.39 -0.56 -22.94
CA ILE A 444 9.58 -1.95 -22.54
C ILE A 444 9.93 -2.76 -23.79
N ASN A 445 11.05 -3.47 -23.79
CA ASN A 445 11.55 -4.22 -24.94
C ASN A 445 11.58 -3.41 -26.24
N ASP A 446 12.00 -2.14 -26.14
CA ASP A 446 12.04 -1.13 -27.21
C ASP A 446 10.67 -0.72 -27.80
N GLU A 447 9.56 -1.16 -27.21
CA GLU A 447 8.22 -0.65 -27.48
C GLU A 447 7.88 0.51 -26.52
N ILE A 448 7.31 1.59 -27.04
CA ILE A 448 6.94 2.75 -26.21
C ILE A 448 5.79 2.37 -25.29
N LEU A 449 6.05 2.46 -23.99
CA LEU A 449 5.06 2.25 -22.94
C LEU A 449 4.45 3.60 -22.51
N TRP A 450 5.26 4.63 -22.32
CA TRP A 450 4.76 5.94 -21.90
C TRP A 450 5.52 7.07 -22.58
N GLN A 451 4.84 8.16 -22.90
CA GLN A 451 5.45 9.41 -23.33
C GLN A 451 5.03 10.56 -22.44
N TYR A 452 5.92 11.53 -22.30
CA TYR A 452 5.76 12.66 -21.41
C TYR A 452 6.15 13.94 -22.12
N GLN A 453 5.39 15.01 -21.86
CA GLN A 453 5.78 16.37 -22.16
C GLN A 453 5.80 17.16 -20.87
N PHE A 454 6.89 17.89 -20.66
CA PHE A 454 7.11 18.70 -19.47
C PHE A 454 7.09 20.17 -19.86
N ASN A 455 6.41 20.97 -19.04
CA ASN A 455 6.47 22.42 -19.16
C ASN A 455 7.88 22.94 -18.82
N ASP A 456 8.11 24.24 -19.05
CA ASP A 456 9.43 24.87 -18.84
C ASP A 456 9.91 24.88 -17.38
N LYS A 457 9.01 24.56 -16.45
CA LYS A 457 9.29 24.40 -15.01
C LYS A 457 9.23 22.94 -14.59
N GLY A 458 9.50 21.98 -15.48
CA GLY A 458 9.72 20.58 -15.12
C GLY A 458 8.54 19.84 -14.49
N ARG A 459 7.30 20.21 -14.83
CA ARG A 459 6.10 19.42 -14.47
C ARG A 459 5.46 18.80 -15.71
N PRO A 460 4.96 17.56 -15.62
CA PRO A 460 4.36 16.87 -16.77
C PRO A 460 3.03 17.54 -17.14
N GLU A 461 2.94 18.18 -18.30
CA GLU A 461 1.71 18.79 -18.82
C GLU A 461 0.89 17.84 -19.69
N LEU A 462 1.55 16.83 -20.27
CA LEU A 462 0.93 15.77 -21.07
C LEU A 462 1.58 14.43 -20.75
N ILE A 463 0.75 13.43 -20.51
CA ILE A 463 1.17 12.02 -20.45
C ILE A 463 0.38 11.24 -21.48
N ILE A 464 1.09 10.51 -22.35
CA ILE A 464 0.51 9.64 -23.37
C ILE A 464 0.83 8.19 -23.00
N ASP A 465 -0.20 7.38 -22.90
CA ASP A 465 -0.08 5.95 -22.57
C ASP A 465 0.19 5.08 -23.81
N PRO A 466 0.41 3.75 -23.66
CA PRO A 466 0.74 2.86 -24.77
C PRO A 466 -0.33 2.82 -25.87
N GLU A 467 -1.59 3.14 -25.52
CA GLU A 467 -2.73 3.16 -26.44
C GLU A 467 -2.95 4.54 -27.09
N LYS A 468 -1.97 5.45 -26.91
CA LYS A 468 -1.96 6.81 -27.45
C LYS A 468 -3.04 7.71 -26.88
N GLN A 469 -3.58 7.40 -25.71
CA GLN A 469 -4.53 8.29 -25.04
C GLN A 469 -3.79 9.33 -24.20
N ALA A 470 -4.31 10.56 -24.22
CA ALA A 470 -3.58 11.73 -23.77
C ALA A 470 -4.23 12.33 -22.52
N TRP A 471 -3.47 12.40 -21.43
CA TRP A 471 -3.88 13.00 -20.17
C TRP A 471 -3.19 14.34 -19.99
N ASN A 472 -3.97 15.40 -19.79
CA ASN A 472 -3.45 16.76 -19.66
C ASN A 472 -3.46 17.22 -18.20
N PHE A 473 -2.45 17.99 -17.82
CA PHE A 473 -2.28 18.47 -16.46
C PHE A 473 -1.98 19.96 -16.46
N LEU A 474 -2.69 20.69 -15.60
CA LEU A 474 -2.41 22.11 -15.36
C LEU A 474 -1.89 22.30 -13.95
N TYR A 475 -0.98 23.25 -13.78
CA TYR A 475 -0.37 23.58 -12.51
C TYR A 475 -0.60 25.06 -12.15
N THR A 476 -0.57 25.37 -10.87
CA THR A 476 -0.49 26.75 -10.37
C THR A 476 0.90 27.33 -10.64
N ASP A 477 1.06 28.66 -10.50
CA ASP A 477 2.37 29.30 -10.63
C ASP A 477 3.39 28.82 -9.59
N ARG A 478 2.90 28.24 -8.49
CA ARG A 478 3.65 27.60 -7.40
C ARG A 478 3.87 26.09 -7.62
N GLY A 479 3.52 25.55 -8.79
CA GLY A 479 3.83 24.17 -9.16
C GLY A 479 2.92 23.11 -8.56
N GLN A 480 1.77 23.50 -7.99
CA GLN A 480 0.77 22.58 -7.43
C GLN A 480 -0.22 22.17 -8.52
N LEU A 481 -0.70 20.92 -8.49
CA LEU A 481 -1.65 20.42 -9.48
C LEU A 481 -2.97 21.20 -9.40
N LYS A 482 -3.39 21.83 -10.49
CA LYS A 482 -4.60 22.65 -10.60
C LYS A 482 -5.74 21.91 -11.30
N GLN A 483 -5.43 21.12 -12.32
CA GLN A 483 -6.43 20.36 -13.07
C GLN A 483 -5.82 19.09 -13.65
N ILE A 484 -6.59 18.00 -13.64
CA ILE A 484 -6.37 16.84 -14.49
C ILE A 484 -7.48 16.80 -15.53
N GLN A 485 -7.13 16.57 -16.79
CA GLN A 485 -8.08 16.30 -17.85
C GLN A 485 -7.80 14.92 -18.46
N ASP A 486 -8.84 14.09 -18.51
CA ASP A 486 -8.79 12.75 -19.10
C ASP A 486 -8.95 12.78 -20.63
N PRO A 487 -8.67 11.66 -21.33
CA PRO A 487 -8.74 11.61 -22.79
C PRO A 487 -10.15 11.81 -23.39
N GLU A 488 -11.22 11.59 -22.61
CA GLU A 488 -12.61 11.89 -23.00
C GLU A 488 -13.01 13.36 -22.68
N GLY A 489 -12.08 14.15 -22.13
CA GLY A 489 -12.30 15.54 -21.75
C GLY A 489 -12.88 15.77 -20.36
N GLY A 490 -13.07 14.71 -19.56
CA GLY A 490 -13.46 14.80 -18.16
C GLY A 490 -12.40 15.50 -17.33
N LYS A 491 -12.81 16.28 -16.33
CA LYS A 491 -11.93 17.14 -15.54
C LYS A 491 -12.03 16.90 -14.04
N VAL A 492 -10.89 17.01 -13.38
CA VAL A 492 -10.79 17.13 -11.92
C VAL A 492 -10.04 18.39 -11.58
N ASP A 493 -10.69 19.30 -10.86
CA ASP A 493 -10.13 20.59 -10.47
C ASP A 493 -9.67 20.57 -9.02
N PHE A 494 -8.53 21.21 -8.74
CA PHE A 494 -7.94 21.34 -7.42
C PHE A 494 -7.75 22.83 -7.11
N SER A 495 -8.19 23.26 -5.93
CA SER A 495 -7.92 24.62 -5.43
C SER A 495 -6.99 24.58 -4.23
N TRP A 496 -6.10 25.57 -4.15
CA TRP A 496 -5.08 25.68 -3.11
C TRP A 496 -5.16 27.05 -2.46
N ASP A 497 -4.87 27.10 -1.17
CA ASP A 497 -4.82 28.36 -0.44
C ASP A 497 -3.45 29.07 -0.55
N GLY A 498 -3.35 30.25 0.09
CA GLY A 498 -2.12 31.05 0.11
C GLY A 498 -0.95 30.41 0.85
N GLN A 499 -1.20 29.40 1.69
CA GLN A 499 -0.18 28.62 2.41
C GLN A 499 0.24 27.35 1.66
N GLY A 500 -0.41 27.06 0.54
CA GLY A 500 -0.16 25.89 -0.29
C GLY A 500 -0.88 24.62 0.18
N GLN A 501 -1.95 24.74 0.97
CA GLN A 501 -2.79 23.64 1.41
C GLN A 501 -3.92 23.40 0.41
N LEU A 502 -4.34 22.13 0.26
CA LEU A 502 -5.41 21.77 -0.66
C LEU A 502 -6.76 22.21 -0.07
N GLN A 503 -7.42 23.17 -0.67
CA GLN A 503 -8.68 23.72 -0.17
C GLN A 503 -9.89 22.92 -0.67
N SER A 504 -9.91 22.54 -1.94
CA SER A 504 -10.99 21.74 -2.50
C SER A 504 -10.59 20.91 -3.70
N VAL A 505 -11.34 19.84 -3.94
CA VAL A 505 -11.26 19.01 -5.14
C VAL A 505 -12.65 18.81 -5.72
N ARG A 506 -12.80 19.13 -7.00
CA ARG A 506 -14.07 19.03 -7.73
C ARG A 506 -13.97 18.01 -8.86
N ARG A 507 -14.90 17.07 -8.90
CA ARG A 507 -15.05 16.06 -9.95
C ARG A 507 -16.51 15.94 -10.35
N GLY A 508 -16.89 16.56 -11.47
CA GLY A 508 -18.30 16.69 -11.86
C GLY A 508 -19.09 17.49 -10.81
N GLU A 509 -20.14 16.88 -10.26
CA GLU A 509 -20.97 17.46 -9.19
C GLU A 509 -20.38 17.25 -7.78
N LYS A 510 -19.41 16.36 -7.63
CA LYS A 510 -18.80 16.08 -6.33
C LYS A 510 -17.75 17.14 -5.98
N LEU A 511 -17.87 17.72 -4.81
CA LEU A 511 -16.95 18.69 -4.23
C LEU A 511 -16.48 18.19 -2.86
N LEU A 512 -15.18 17.94 -2.73
CA LEU A 512 -14.52 17.73 -1.45
C LEU A 512 -13.87 19.04 -1.02
N ALA A 513 -14.03 19.43 0.25
CA ALA A 513 -13.36 20.61 0.81
C ALA A 513 -12.67 20.24 2.13
N PHE A 514 -11.52 20.86 2.38
CA PHE A 514 -10.66 20.55 3.51
C PHE A 514 -10.44 21.79 4.35
N GLU A 515 -10.49 21.62 5.67
CA GLU A 515 -10.12 22.64 6.65
C GLU A 515 -8.94 22.15 7.48
N TYR A 516 -8.15 23.09 7.95
CA TYR A 516 -6.89 22.81 8.62
C TYR A 516 -6.72 23.70 9.85
N ASP A 517 -5.95 23.21 10.81
CA ASP A 517 -5.43 24.04 11.89
C ASP A 517 -4.15 24.81 11.48
N HIS A 518 -3.60 25.59 12.40
CA HIS A 518 -2.37 26.37 12.20
C HIS A 518 -1.11 25.49 12.03
N TRP A 519 -1.20 24.21 12.35
CA TRP A 519 -0.20 23.18 12.12
C TRP A 519 -0.37 22.45 10.78
N GLN A 520 -1.44 22.75 10.04
CA GLN A 520 -1.86 22.12 8.77
C GLN A 520 -2.28 20.67 8.90
N ARG A 521 -2.74 20.28 10.07
CA ARG A 521 -3.44 19.02 10.23
C ARG A 521 -4.88 19.24 9.79
N ILE A 522 -5.47 18.25 9.13
CA ILE A 522 -6.85 18.34 8.64
C ILE A 522 -7.78 18.29 9.84
N THR A 523 -8.63 19.30 10.00
CA THR A 523 -9.63 19.36 11.08
C THR A 523 -11.04 19.04 10.58
N SER A 524 -11.32 19.27 9.29
CA SER A 524 -12.61 18.95 8.69
C SER A 524 -12.46 18.51 7.24
N LEU A 525 -13.21 17.48 6.85
CA LEU A 525 -13.42 17.06 5.47
C LEU A 525 -14.91 17.18 5.17
N LYS A 526 -15.26 18.05 4.22
CA LYS A 526 -16.62 18.31 3.78
C LYS A 526 -16.88 17.70 2.41
N MET A 527 -18.06 17.12 2.22
CA MET A 527 -18.54 16.61 0.94
C MET A 527 -19.80 17.38 0.53
N ASN A 528 -19.74 18.06 -0.61
CA ASN A 528 -20.82 18.90 -1.15
C ASN A 528 -21.35 19.95 -0.14
N GLY A 529 -20.47 20.47 0.72
CA GLY A 529 -20.77 21.48 1.74
C GLY A 529 -21.15 20.92 3.12
N GLU A 530 -21.41 19.62 3.24
CA GLU A 530 -21.71 18.96 4.52
C GLU A 530 -20.45 18.36 5.13
N VAL A 531 -20.28 18.51 6.45
CA VAL A 531 -19.19 17.87 7.19
C VAL A 531 -19.33 16.36 7.11
N TRP A 532 -18.32 15.70 6.56
CA TRP A 532 -18.26 14.25 6.43
C TRP A 532 -17.39 13.62 7.52
N ARG A 533 -16.27 14.27 7.85
CA ARG A 533 -15.36 13.86 8.92
C ARG A 533 -14.75 15.06 9.62
N GLU A 534 -14.50 14.95 10.91
CA GLU A 534 -13.80 15.96 11.71
C GLU A 534 -12.76 15.32 12.62
N TRP A 535 -11.72 16.08 12.93
CA TRP A 535 -10.65 15.66 13.81
C TRP A 535 -10.29 16.78 14.78
N SER A 536 -10.04 16.41 16.03
CA SER A 536 -9.48 17.29 17.04
C SER A 536 -8.16 16.73 17.55
N TYR A 537 -7.24 17.63 17.86
CA TYR A 537 -5.89 17.27 18.26
C TYR A 537 -5.50 17.91 19.58
N GLY A 538 -4.62 17.22 20.31
CA GLY A 538 -3.99 17.75 21.50
C GLY A 538 -2.86 18.74 21.19
N ASN A 539 -2.33 19.32 22.26
CA ASN A 539 -1.26 20.32 22.20
C ASN A 539 0.07 19.75 21.67
N ALA A 540 0.29 18.44 21.79
CA ALA A 540 1.54 17.80 21.40
C ALA A 540 1.50 17.17 19.99
N GLY A 541 0.43 17.41 19.23
CA GLY A 541 0.32 16.90 17.85
C GLY A 541 -0.70 15.78 17.67
N GLU A 542 -1.05 15.09 18.75
CA GLU A 542 -1.73 13.80 18.76
C GLU A 542 -3.23 13.90 18.49
N LEU A 543 -3.80 12.90 17.80
CA LEU A 543 -5.22 12.83 17.50
C LEU A 543 -6.01 12.50 18.75
N ARG A 544 -6.89 13.38 19.21
CA ARG A 544 -7.70 13.15 20.42
C ARG A 544 -9.11 12.68 20.12
N GLU A 545 -9.66 13.13 19.00
CA GLU A 545 -11.01 12.81 18.62
C GLU A 545 -11.13 12.70 17.10
N ALA A 546 -11.88 11.71 16.64
CA ALA A 546 -12.26 11.57 15.24
C ALA A 546 -13.77 11.36 15.12
N HIS A 547 -14.44 12.23 14.36
CA HIS A 547 -15.83 12.06 13.96
C HIS A 547 -15.87 11.50 12.55
N LEU A 548 -16.36 10.28 12.39
CA LEU A 548 -16.50 9.58 11.11
C LEU A 548 -17.99 9.36 10.81
N GLY A 549 -18.60 10.31 10.10
CA GLY A 549 -20.05 10.32 9.85
C GLY A 549 -20.84 10.51 11.15
N ILE A 550 -21.55 9.46 11.59
CA ILE A 550 -22.34 9.49 12.84
C ILE A 550 -21.57 8.98 14.06
N HIS A 551 -20.35 8.48 13.85
CA HIS A 551 -19.53 7.86 14.89
C HIS A 551 -18.46 8.80 15.40
N GLN A 552 -18.23 8.77 16.70
CA GLN A 552 -17.24 9.54 17.45
C GLN A 552 -16.28 8.56 18.14
N TYR A 553 -14.99 8.84 17.97
CA TYR A 553 -13.93 8.05 18.59
C TYR A 553 -13.02 8.97 19.39
N GLY A 554 -12.76 8.61 20.65
CA GLY A 554 -11.76 9.26 21.51
C GLY A 554 -10.48 8.44 21.57
N LEU A 555 -9.32 9.10 21.67
CA LEU A 555 -8.02 8.45 21.82
C LEU A 555 -7.22 9.00 23.00
N ASP A 556 -6.66 8.08 23.77
CA ASP A 556 -5.69 8.37 24.82
C ASP A 556 -4.29 7.87 24.45
N TYR A 557 -3.30 8.52 25.05
CA TYR A 557 -1.89 8.23 24.85
C TYR A 557 -1.20 8.04 26.19
N SER A 558 -0.27 7.10 26.22
CA SER A 558 0.66 6.91 27.32
C SER A 558 1.64 8.08 27.45
N GLU A 559 2.36 8.15 28.57
CA GLU A 559 3.46 9.12 28.76
C GLU A 559 4.57 9.00 27.70
N ARG A 560 4.67 7.86 27.01
CA ARG A 560 5.61 7.63 25.91
C ARG A 560 5.07 8.07 24.55
N GLY A 561 3.87 8.64 24.48
CA GLY A 561 3.24 9.06 23.22
C GLY A 561 2.62 7.92 22.40
N LEU A 562 2.55 6.71 22.95
CA LEU A 562 1.91 5.56 22.29
C LEU A 562 0.42 5.49 22.63
N PRO A 563 -0.47 5.23 21.65
CA PRO A 563 -1.93 5.25 21.84
C PRO A 563 -2.40 4.06 22.68
N ASN A 564 -2.82 4.31 23.92
CA ASN A 564 -3.12 3.26 24.89
C ASN A 564 -4.61 3.04 25.15
N ALA A 565 -5.50 3.90 24.63
CA ALA A 565 -6.93 3.63 24.60
C ALA A 565 -7.61 4.21 23.36
N VAL A 566 -8.59 3.47 22.83
CA VAL A 566 -9.54 3.95 21.83
C VAL A 566 -10.96 3.74 22.36
N HIS A 567 -11.73 4.82 22.44
CA HIS A 567 -13.11 4.84 22.94
C HIS A 567 -14.08 5.02 21.79
N GLY A 568 -15.15 4.22 21.73
CA GLY A 568 -16.25 4.40 20.78
C GLY A 568 -17.49 5.05 21.41
N ASP A 569 -18.47 5.40 20.55
CA ASP A 569 -19.75 6.05 20.91
C ASP A 569 -20.52 5.42 22.08
N SER A 570 -20.40 4.10 22.24
CA SER A 570 -21.14 3.30 23.21
C SER A 570 -20.46 3.24 24.58
N GLY A 571 -19.31 3.91 24.76
CA GLY A 571 -18.46 3.78 25.94
C GLY A 571 -17.57 2.53 25.93
N GLN A 572 -17.68 1.68 24.91
CA GLN A 572 -16.76 0.56 24.68
C GLN A 572 -15.35 1.08 24.39
N SER A 573 -14.35 0.42 24.97
CA SER A 573 -12.96 0.83 24.85
C SER A 573 -12.05 -0.35 24.53
N ILE A 574 -11.06 -0.12 23.67
CA ILE A 574 -9.93 -1.02 23.48
C ILE A 574 -8.74 -0.38 24.19
N LEU A 575 -8.13 -1.10 25.13
CA LEU A 575 -6.95 -0.66 25.86
C LEU A 575 -5.73 -1.42 25.36
N CYS A 576 -4.60 -0.73 25.18
CA CYS A 576 -3.37 -1.32 24.70
C CYS A 576 -2.17 -0.91 25.56
N ASP A 577 -1.42 -1.91 26.00
CA ASP A 577 -0.13 -1.74 26.67
C ASP A 577 1.02 -2.11 25.73
N TYR A 578 2.17 -1.47 25.95
CA TYR A 578 3.34 -1.58 25.08
C TYR A 578 4.58 -2.04 25.85
N ASP A 579 5.38 -2.89 25.23
CA ASP A 579 6.69 -3.26 25.76
C ASP A 579 7.71 -2.10 25.66
N ASN A 580 8.95 -2.32 26.12
CA ASN A 580 10.01 -1.31 26.08
C ASN A 580 10.43 -0.89 24.67
N ALA A 581 10.09 -1.68 23.65
CA ALA A 581 10.37 -1.38 22.24
C ALA A 581 9.15 -0.76 21.52
N GLY A 582 8.12 -0.36 22.27
CA GLY A 582 6.92 0.30 21.75
C GLY A 582 5.98 -0.64 20.98
N ARG A 583 6.07 -1.96 21.19
CA ARG A 583 5.21 -2.95 20.52
C ARG A 583 4.04 -3.34 21.43
N PRO A 584 2.81 -3.51 20.89
CA PRO A 584 1.66 -3.97 21.66
C PRO A 584 1.93 -5.31 22.35
N CYS A 585 1.89 -5.35 23.69
CA CYS A 585 2.11 -6.56 24.47
C CYS A 585 0.86 -7.02 25.26
N HIS A 586 -0.11 -6.14 25.46
CA HIS A 586 -1.41 -6.45 26.02
C HIS A 586 -2.50 -5.69 25.27
N ILE A 587 -3.62 -6.35 24.98
CA ILE A 587 -4.81 -5.75 24.36
C ILE A 587 -6.04 -6.21 25.14
N ASN A 588 -6.75 -5.29 25.76
CA ASN A 588 -7.98 -5.55 26.48
C ASN A 588 -9.15 -5.00 25.69
N PHE A 589 -10.13 -5.85 25.41
CA PHE A 589 -11.31 -5.49 24.66
C PHE A 589 -12.51 -5.21 25.57
N ALA A 590 -13.54 -4.58 25.00
CA ALA A 590 -14.70 -4.11 25.76
C ALA A 590 -15.57 -5.26 26.30
N ASP A 591 -15.54 -6.42 25.63
CA ASP A 591 -16.22 -7.64 26.08
C ASP A 591 -15.50 -8.40 27.21
N GLY A 592 -14.35 -7.90 27.67
CA GLY A 592 -13.52 -8.50 28.72
C GLY A 592 -12.50 -9.52 28.23
N ASN A 593 -12.40 -9.76 26.91
CA ASN A 593 -11.32 -10.53 26.33
C ASN A 593 -9.99 -9.79 26.49
N ASN A 594 -8.95 -10.52 26.91
CA ASN A 594 -7.61 -9.97 27.10
C ASN A 594 -6.60 -10.81 26.33
N TRP A 595 -5.81 -10.16 25.49
CA TRP A 595 -4.78 -10.80 24.66
C TRP A 595 -3.40 -10.37 25.12
N GLN A 596 -2.49 -11.34 25.25
CA GLN A 596 -1.08 -11.09 25.54
C GLN A 596 -0.22 -11.48 24.34
N LEU A 597 0.66 -10.58 23.92
CA LEU A 597 1.53 -10.74 22.75
C LEU A 597 2.99 -10.77 23.22
N ASN A 598 3.70 -11.84 22.88
CA ASN A 598 5.11 -12.00 23.18
C ASN A 598 5.95 -12.02 21.90
N TYR A 599 7.07 -11.33 21.91
CA TYR A 599 7.96 -11.15 20.76
C TYR A 599 9.34 -11.74 21.04
N ASN A 600 10.03 -12.17 19.98
CA ASN A 600 11.46 -12.40 20.05
C ASN A 600 12.23 -11.07 20.05
N GLU A 601 13.54 -11.15 20.25
CA GLU A 601 14.46 -10.01 20.24
C GLU A 601 14.55 -9.30 18.86
N ARG A 602 14.04 -9.91 17.76
CA ARG A 602 13.87 -9.25 16.45
C ARG A 602 12.55 -8.50 16.30
N GLY A 603 11.67 -8.56 17.30
CA GLY A 603 10.32 -7.99 17.24
C GLY A 603 9.32 -8.78 16.42
N GLN A 604 9.59 -10.06 16.18
CA GLN A 604 8.64 -10.97 15.55
C GLN A 604 7.79 -11.63 16.63
N LEU A 605 6.46 -11.67 16.43
CA LEU A 605 5.52 -12.27 17.37
C LEU A 605 5.77 -13.78 17.46
N THR A 606 6.06 -14.30 18.66
CA THR A 606 6.32 -15.72 18.92
C THR A 606 5.21 -16.40 19.71
N CYS A 607 4.43 -15.65 20.49
CA CYS A 607 3.28 -16.19 21.21
C CYS A 607 2.15 -15.16 21.29
N LEU A 608 0.91 -15.63 21.11
CA LEU A 608 -0.32 -14.91 21.41
C LEU A 608 -1.12 -15.76 22.40
N GLU A 609 -1.40 -15.21 23.56
CA GLU A 609 -2.24 -15.84 24.58
C GLU A 609 -3.61 -15.17 24.53
N THR A 610 -4.66 -15.98 24.47
CA THR A 610 -6.05 -15.52 24.46
C THR A 610 -6.86 -16.35 25.46
N PRO A 611 -8.07 -15.93 25.86
CA PRO A 611 -8.94 -16.74 26.71
C PRO A 611 -9.31 -18.10 26.07
N ALA A 612 -9.29 -18.18 24.73
CA ALA A 612 -9.49 -19.43 23.99
C ALA A 612 -8.24 -20.34 23.99
N GLY A 613 -7.06 -19.79 24.33
CA GLY A 613 -5.78 -20.45 24.49
C GLY A 613 -4.67 -19.85 23.60
N ASN A 614 -3.54 -20.57 23.50
CA ASN A 614 -2.27 -20.01 23.02
C ASN A 614 -1.93 -20.39 21.57
N TYR A 615 -1.29 -19.46 20.89
CA TYR A 615 -0.77 -19.59 19.53
C TYR A 615 0.72 -19.31 19.53
N PHE A 616 1.51 -20.12 18.82
CA PHE A 616 2.97 -19.99 18.74
C PHE A 616 3.45 -19.83 17.31
N TRP A 617 4.54 -19.09 17.12
CA TRP A 617 5.20 -18.91 15.82
C TRP A 617 6.71 -19.04 15.97
N GLU A 618 7.33 -19.71 15.01
CA GLU A 618 8.79 -19.88 14.91
C GLU A 618 9.28 -19.38 13.56
N TYR A 619 10.46 -18.78 13.55
CA TYR A 619 11.08 -18.17 12.38
C TYR A 619 12.48 -18.75 12.16
N ASP A 620 12.92 -18.79 10.90
CA ASP A 620 14.31 -19.14 10.57
C ASP A 620 15.29 -17.98 10.84
N CYS A 621 16.58 -18.22 10.60
CA CYS A 621 17.64 -17.22 10.74
C CYS A 621 17.45 -16.00 9.82
N TYR A 622 16.64 -16.11 8.76
CA TYR A 622 16.31 -15.04 7.82
C TYR A 622 15.01 -14.31 8.18
N GLY A 623 14.33 -14.71 9.24
CA GLY A 623 13.08 -14.12 9.71
C GLY A 623 11.83 -14.61 8.96
N GLN A 624 11.92 -15.69 8.18
CA GLN A 624 10.77 -16.29 7.50
C GLN A 624 10.03 -17.21 8.47
N LEU A 625 8.69 -17.19 8.44
CA LEU A 625 7.86 -18.03 9.31
C LEU A 625 8.03 -19.50 8.90
N VAL A 626 8.53 -20.36 9.79
CA VAL A 626 8.75 -21.80 9.52
C VAL A 626 7.79 -22.71 10.27
N SER A 627 7.18 -22.23 11.35
CA SER A 627 6.24 -23.01 12.16
C SER A 627 5.18 -22.12 12.77
N HIS A 628 3.94 -22.61 12.80
CA HIS A 628 2.85 -22.04 13.56
C HIS A 628 2.14 -23.17 14.29
N LYS A 629 1.84 -22.98 15.57
CA LYS A 629 1.07 -23.93 16.37
C LYS A 629 -0.14 -23.21 16.96
N ALA A 630 -1.32 -23.81 16.81
CA ALA A 630 -2.56 -23.32 17.42
C ALA A 630 -3.12 -24.35 18.41
N LEU A 631 -4.36 -24.11 18.86
CA LEU A 631 -5.12 -25.01 19.74
C LEU A 631 -5.27 -26.41 19.13
N GLN A 632 -5.39 -27.42 19.98
CA GLN A 632 -5.57 -28.84 19.60
C GLN A 632 -4.39 -29.48 18.85
N ASP A 633 -3.14 -29.04 19.12
CA ASP A 633 -1.90 -29.57 18.54
C ASP A 633 -1.78 -29.48 17.01
N ARG A 634 -2.56 -28.60 16.37
CA ARG A 634 -2.40 -28.31 14.95
C ARG A 634 -1.10 -27.55 14.70
N VAL A 635 -0.30 -28.05 13.76
CA VAL A 635 0.97 -27.44 13.36
C VAL A 635 1.01 -27.20 11.85
N TRP A 636 1.30 -25.97 11.48
CA TRP A 636 1.66 -25.58 10.13
C TRP A 636 3.17 -25.43 10.04
N ARG A 637 3.76 -25.88 8.94
CA ARG A 637 5.18 -25.69 8.66
C ARG A 637 5.40 -25.16 7.25
N TRP A 638 6.38 -24.29 7.11
CA TRP A 638 6.81 -23.77 5.81
C TRP A 638 8.27 -24.12 5.62
N HIS A 639 8.60 -24.68 4.47
CA HIS A 639 9.96 -24.95 4.05
C HIS A 639 10.26 -24.08 2.84
N TYR A 640 11.32 -23.29 2.93
CA TYR A 640 11.71 -22.37 1.87
C TYR A 640 12.91 -22.92 1.10
N ASN A 641 12.97 -22.60 -0.19
CA ASN A 641 14.17 -22.78 -0.99
C ASN A 641 15.28 -21.84 -0.49
N ASN A 642 16.52 -22.10 -0.93
CA ASN A 642 17.65 -21.21 -0.63
C ASN A 642 17.41 -19.76 -1.06
N ASN A 643 16.60 -19.51 -2.09
CA ASN A 643 16.25 -18.16 -2.52
C ASN A 643 15.13 -17.48 -1.70
N GLY A 644 14.57 -18.15 -0.69
CA GLY A 644 13.48 -17.65 0.14
C GLY A 644 12.08 -17.85 -0.42
N SER A 645 11.93 -18.43 -1.62
CA SER A 645 10.63 -18.84 -2.17
C SER A 645 10.10 -20.06 -1.40
N LEU A 646 8.79 -20.09 -1.12
CA LEU A 646 8.15 -21.20 -0.41
C LEU A 646 8.26 -22.48 -1.23
N HIS A 647 8.96 -23.50 -0.77
CA HIS A 647 9.10 -24.78 -1.46
C HIS A 647 7.97 -25.75 -1.10
N GLU A 648 7.72 -25.88 0.20
CA GLU A 648 6.73 -26.79 0.74
C GLU A 648 5.95 -26.13 1.88
N TYR A 649 4.65 -26.36 1.89
CA TYR A 649 3.77 -26.00 3.00
C TYR A 649 3.12 -27.26 3.55
N CYS A 650 3.26 -27.44 4.85
CA CYS A 650 2.68 -28.54 5.60
C CYS A 650 1.55 -28.01 6.49
N ASP A 651 0.39 -28.63 6.42
CA ASP A 651 -0.69 -28.46 7.39
C ASP A 651 -1.06 -29.85 7.91
N ASN A 652 -0.50 -30.22 9.06
CA ASN A 652 -0.57 -31.57 9.64
C ASN A 652 -0.17 -32.69 8.69
N ASP A 653 -1.13 -33.38 8.05
CA ASP A 653 -0.93 -34.50 7.12
C ASP A 653 -0.99 -34.05 5.64
N SER A 654 -1.45 -32.83 5.37
CA SER A 654 -1.48 -32.24 4.02
C SER A 654 -0.12 -31.65 3.66
N ARG A 655 0.35 -31.93 2.44
CA ARG A 655 1.61 -31.39 1.90
C ARG A 655 1.36 -30.72 0.57
N TRP A 656 1.82 -29.49 0.46
CA TRP A 656 1.75 -28.63 -0.72
C TRP A 656 3.16 -28.33 -1.22
N TYR A 657 3.39 -28.48 -2.51
CA TYR A 657 4.67 -28.23 -3.16
C TYR A 657 4.51 -27.13 -4.19
N PHE A 658 5.42 -26.17 -4.18
CA PHE A 658 5.42 -25.02 -5.08
C PHE A 658 6.67 -25.10 -5.97
N ASN A 659 6.44 -25.06 -7.28
CA ASN A 659 7.48 -25.13 -8.28
C ASN A 659 7.67 -23.77 -8.91
N TYR A 660 8.91 -23.34 -9.03
CA TYR A 660 9.30 -22.09 -9.66
C TYR A 660 10.19 -22.40 -10.85
N ASN A 661 10.10 -21.60 -11.92
CA ASN A 661 11.09 -21.64 -12.98
C ASN A 661 12.41 -20.97 -12.52
N ASN A 662 13.43 -21.02 -13.38
CA ASN A 662 14.73 -20.38 -13.12
C ASN A 662 14.64 -18.86 -12.91
N ASN A 663 13.50 -18.24 -13.20
CA ASN A 663 13.25 -16.82 -13.05
C ASN A 663 12.49 -16.48 -11.75
N GLY A 664 12.32 -17.46 -10.84
CA GLY A 664 11.62 -17.27 -9.57
C GLY A 664 10.09 -17.11 -9.70
N VAL A 665 9.52 -17.36 -10.88
CA VAL A 665 8.07 -17.28 -11.11
C VAL A 665 7.42 -18.63 -10.81
N LEU A 666 6.32 -18.63 -10.06
CA LEU A 666 5.55 -19.82 -9.71
C LEU A 666 4.96 -20.46 -10.96
N THR A 667 5.37 -21.68 -11.29
CA THR A 667 4.92 -22.40 -12.50
C THR A 667 4.04 -23.59 -12.20
N GLY A 668 4.00 -24.04 -10.95
CA GLY A 668 3.06 -25.09 -10.58
C GLY A 668 2.90 -25.25 -9.09
N ILE A 669 1.74 -25.75 -8.71
CA ILE A 669 1.40 -26.12 -7.34
C ILE A 669 0.79 -27.51 -7.35
N ARG A 670 1.29 -28.39 -6.48
CA ARG A 670 0.75 -29.74 -6.33
C ARG A 670 0.64 -30.14 -4.87
N ASN A 671 -0.17 -31.15 -4.58
CA ASN A 671 -0.24 -31.72 -3.24
C ASN A 671 -0.15 -33.24 -3.21
N ASN A 672 -0.05 -33.80 -1.99
CA ASN A 672 -0.06 -35.23 -1.73
C ASN A 672 -1.43 -35.90 -1.89
N SER A 673 -2.48 -35.15 -2.23
CA SER A 673 -3.83 -35.65 -2.54
C SER A 673 -4.10 -35.78 -4.05
N GLY A 674 -3.10 -35.49 -4.90
CA GLY A 674 -3.20 -35.62 -6.36
C GLY A 674 -3.70 -34.37 -7.09
N GLN A 675 -3.90 -33.25 -6.40
CA GLN A 675 -4.15 -31.96 -7.06
C GLN A 675 -2.87 -31.45 -7.67
N ASN A 676 -2.98 -30.96 -8.90
CA ASN A 676 -1.90 -30.34 -9.65
C ASN A 676 -2.46 -29.15 -10.42
N SER A 677 -1.74 -28.04 -10.37
CA SER A 677 -2.04 -26.85 -11.14
C SER A 677 -0.77 -26.33 -11.78
N GLU A 678 -0.87 -25.89 -13.02
CA GLU A 678 0.24 -25.38 -13.82
C GLU A 678 -0.07 -23.96 -14.28
N PHE A 679 0.95 -23.10 -14.30
CA PHE A 679 0.84 -21.68 -14.62
C PHE A 679 1.85 -21.30 -15.70
N HIS A 680 1.38 -20.64 -16.74
CA HIS A 680 2.18 -20.21 -17.89
C HIS A 680 2.13 -18.70 -18.05
N TYR A 681 3.27 -18.14 -18.42
CA TYR A 681 3.47 -16.69 -18.49
C TYR A 681 4.03 -16.28 -19.86
N ASP A 682 3.70 -15.06 -20.30
CA ASP A 682 4.33 -14.46 -21.47
C ASP A 682 5.73 -13.88 -21.17
N GLN A 683 6.36 -13.26 -22.17
CA GLN A 683 7.67 -12.63 -22.04
C GLN A 683 7.69 -11.41 -21.12
N GLN A 684 6.51 -10.85 -20.79
CA GLN A 684 6.34 -9.76 -19.84
C GLN A 684 6.00 -10.27 -18.42
N HIS A 685 6.08 -11.59 -18.19
CA HIS A 685 5.72 -12.26 -16.93
C HIS A 685 4.26 -12.11 -16.50
N ARG A 686 3.35 -11.93 -17.47
CA ARG A 686 1.89 -11.92 -17.22
C ARG A 686 1.33 -13.33 -17.34
N LEU A 687 0.42 -13.72 -16.44
CA LEU A 687 -0.20 -15.05 -16.44
C LEU A 687 -1.10 -15.21 -17.67
N VAL A 688 -0.69 -16.01 -18.66
CA VAL A 688 -1.48 -16.22 -19.89
C VAL A 688 -2.31 -17.50 -19.85
N GLN A 689 -1.95 -18.45 -18.99
CA GLN A 689 -2.70 -19.70 -18.86
C GLN A 689 -2.53 -20.32 -17.47
N ALA A 690 -3.62 -20.87 -16.93
CA ALA A 690 -3.62 -21.67 -15.71
C ALA A 690 -4.44 -22.94 -15.93
N ASP A 691 -3.87 -24.08 -15.59
CA ASP A 691 -4.44 -25.41 -15.86
C ASP A 691 -4.54 -26.25 -14.59
N ASN A 692 -5.53 -27.15 -14.55
CA ASN A 692 -5.53 -28.31 -13.66
C ASN A 692 -6.08 -29.53 -14.41
N SER A 693 -6.27 -30.65 -13.71
CA SER A 693 -6.79 -31.89 -14.31
C SER A 693 -8.23 -31.81 -14.85
N LEU A 694 -8.96 -30.72 -14.60
CA LEU A 694 -10.39 -30.56 -14.93
C LEU A 694 -10.70 -29.36 -15.83
N SER A 695 -9.82 -28.37 -15.90
CA SER A 695 -10.06 -27.08 -16.54
C SER A 695 -8.80 -26.34 -16.91
N SER A 696 -8.92 -25.46 -17.90
CA SER A 696 -7.92 -24.51 -18.36
C SER A 696 -8.54 -23.12 -18.43
N VAL A 697 -7.80 -22.10 -18.01
CA VAL A 697 -8.18 -20.70 -18.17
C VAL A 697 -7.05 -19.97 -18.86
N ARG A 698 -7.35 -19.23 -19.92
CA ARG A 698 -6.38 -18.48 -20.72
C ARG A 698 -6.74 -16.99 -20.75
N PHE A 699 -5.73 -16.13 -20.69
CA PHE A 699 -5.88 -14.67 -20.70
C PHE A 699 -5.16 -14.05 -21.90
N LYS A 700 -5.74 -12.98 -22.44
CA LYS A 700 -5.08 -12.06 -23.37
C LYS A 700 -5.04 -10.68 -22.77
N TYR A 701 -3.96 -9.95 -23.03
CA TYR A 701 -3.73 -8.61 -22.50
C TYR A 701 -3.52 -7.60 -23.61
N ASP A 702 -3.90 -6.34 -23.38
CA ASP A 702 -3.48 -5.21 -24.20
C ASP A 702 -2.08 -4.68 -23.79
N SER A 703 -1.67 -3.59 -24.43
CA SER A 703 -0.41 -2.89 -24.16
C SER A 703 -0.39 -2.12 -22.83
N ARG A 704 -1.54 -1.92 -22.18
CA ARG A 704 -1.66 -1.37 -20.82
C ARG A 704 -1.68 -2.46 -19.74
N ASN A 705 -1.44 -3.73 -20.10
CA ASN A 705 -1.53 -4.90 -19.22
C ASN A 705 -2.93 -5.21 -18.69
N ARG A 706 -3.99 -4.74 -19.35
CA ARG A 706 -5.38 -5.09 -18.96
C ARG A 706 -5.83 -6.34 -19.71
N VAL A 707 -6.66 -7.15 -19.08
CA VAL A 707 -7.23 -8.35 -19.70
C VAL A 707 -8.24 -7.95 -20.77
N ILE A 708 -7.98 -8.27 -22.04
CA ILE A 708 -8.91 -8.03 -23.16
C ILE A 708 -9.67 -9.27 -23.58
N ALA A 709 -9.24 -10.46 -23.13
CA ALA A 709 -10.03 -11.66 -23.25
C ALA A 709 -9.68 -12.67 -22.18
N GLU A 710 -10.68 -13.43 -21.75
CA GLU A 710 -10.49 -14.66 -20.98
C GLU A 710 -11.24 -15.81 -21.64
N HIS A 711 -10.66 -17.00 -21.57
CA HIS A 711 -11.23 -18.20 -22.15
C HIS A 711 -11.15 -19.35 -21.15
N HIS A 712 -12.31 -19.92 -20.85
CA HIS A 712 -12.51 -20.98 -19.89
C HIS A 712 -12.88 -22.26 -20.64
N ASP A 713 -12.05 -23.27 -20.46
CA ASP A 713 -12.23 -24.60 -21.01
C ASP A 713 -12.35 -25.58 -19.82
N SER A 714 -13.35 -26.45 -19.88
CA SER A 714 -13.60 -27.41 -18.81
C SER A 714 -14.16 -28.71 -19.37
N ALA A 715 -13.72 -29.83 -18.82
CA ALA A 715 -14.32 -31.13 -19.12
C ALA A 715 -15.81 -31.22 -18.68
N GLU A 716 -16.27 -30.29 -17.83
CA GLU A 716 -17.58 -30.34 -17.19
C GLU A 716 -18.57 -29.28 -17.68
N VAL A 717 -18.09 -28.23 -18.34
CA VAL A 717 -18.86 -27.04 -18.73
C VAL A 717 -18.60 -26.74 -20.21
N ARG A 718 -19.58 -26.15 -20.91
CA ARG A 718 -19.33 -25.61 -22.25
C ARG A 718 -18.26 -24.51 -22.17
N ASP A 719 -17.36 -24.50 -23.15
CA ASP A 719 -16.37 -23.45 -23.32
C ASP A 719 -17.01 -22.06 -23.26
N PHE A 720 -16.36 -21.17 -22.54
CA PHE A 720 -16.82 -19.82 -22.33
C PHE A 720 -15.69 -18.84 -22.61
N SER A 721 -15.95 -17.88 -23.49
CA SER A 721 -15.00 -16.81 -23.81
C SER A 721 -15.64 -15.47 -23.51
N LEU A 722 -14.87 -14.60 -22.87
CA LEU A 722 -15.19 -13.18 -22.75
C LEU A 722 -14.17 -12.36 -23.51
N GLN A 723 -14.67 -11.32 -24.17
CA GLN A 723 -13.87 -10.25 -24.74
C GLN A 723 -14.24 -8.96 -24.05
N TYR A 724 -13.23 -8.22 -23.63
CA TYR A 724 -13.37 -6.95 -22.96
C TYR A 724 -12.90 -5.82 -23.88
N GLN A 725 -13.64 -4.72 -23.86
CA GLN A 725 -13.19 -3.48 -24.46
C GLN A 725 -13.15 -2.41 -23.38
N TYR A 726 -12.18 -1.52 -23.49
CA TYR A 726 -12.02 -0.40 -22.58
C TYR A 726 -12.21 0.91 -23.35
N ASP A 727 -12.67 1.96 -22.65
CA ASP A 727 -12.66 3.32 -23.19
C ASP A 727 -11.25 3.93 -23.15
N SER A 728 -11.10 5.16 -23.64
CA SER A 728 -9.79 5.83 -23.70
C SER A 728 -9.18 6.11 -22.31
N ARG A 729 -10.03 6.32 -21.30
CA ARG A 729 -9.64 6.46 -19.87
C ARG A 729 -9.20 5.13 -19.28
N GLY A 730 -9.59 4.05 -19.92
CA GLY A 730 -9.29 2.69 -19.58
C GLY A 730 -10.31 2.01 -18.69
N TRP A 731 -11.50 2.57 -18.57
CA TRP A 731 -12.62 1.92 -17.89
C TRP A 731 -13.28 0.89 -18.79
N LEU A 732 -13.78 -0.20 -18.19
CA LEU A 732 -14.43 -1.29 -18.92
C LEU A 732 -15.65 -0.76 -19.68
N LYS A 733 -15.57 -0.73 -21.01
CA LYS A 733 -16.63 -0.24 -21.90
C LYS A 733 -17.60 -1.34 -22.31
N SER A 734 -17.11 -2.55 -22.55
CA SER A 734 -17.96 -3.70 -22.84
C SER A 734 -17.34 -5.02 -22.41
N ALA A 735 -18.19 -6.01 -22.16
CA ALA A 735 -17.82 -7.39 -21.89
C ALA A 735 -18.77 -8.30 -22.69
N SER A 736 -18.23 -9.09 -23.61
CA SER A 736 -19.04 -9.84 -24.57
C SER A 736 -18.63 -11.32 -24.65
N SER A 737 -19.62 -12.19 -24.78
CA SER A 737 -19.53 -13.65 -24.95
C SER A 737 -20.50 -14.11 -26.05
N ASP A 738 -20.51 -15.40 -26.39
CA ASP A 738 -21.38 -15.97 -27.42
C ASP A 738 -22.87 -15.57 -27.34
N ASN A 739 -23.41 -15.44 -26.12
CA ASN A 739 -24.86 -15.24 -25.90
C ASN A 739 -25.17 -13.97 -25.09
N LEU A 740 -24.16 -13.18 -24.74
CA LEU A 740 -24.33 -12.00 -23.92
C LEU A 740 -23.30 -10.93 -24.27
N ASP A 741 -23.78 -9.78 -24.72
CA ASP A 741 -22.99 -8.57 -24.97
C ASP A 741 -23.39 -7.49 -23.95
N LEU A 742 -22.49 -7.15 -23.04
CA LEU A 742 -22.67 -6.10 -22.05
C LEU A 742 -21.98 -4.82 -22.49
N SER A 743 -22.69 -3.70 -22.44
CA SER A 743 -22.13 -2.36 -22.65
C SER A 743 -22.29 -1.51 -21.40
N TYR A 744 -21.21 -0.85 -20.97
CA TYR A 744 -21.16 0.01 -19.80
C TYR A 744 -20.98 1.46 -20.23
N THR A 745 -21.81 2.35 -19.66
CA THR A 745 -21.72 3.80 -19.88
C THR A 745 -21.30 4.47 -18.59
N PHE A 746 -20.24 5.27 -18.63
CA PHE A 746 -19.75 6.05 -17.48
C PHE A 746 -19.87 7.54 -17.75
N ALA A 747 -20.31 8.28 -16.74
CA ALA A 747 -20.24 9.73 -16.74
C ALA A 747 -18.77 10.22 -16.81
N PRO A 748 -18.50 11.48 -17.22
CA PRO A 748 -17.15 12.05 -17.21
C PRO A 748 -16.46 11.98 -15.83
N CYS A 749 -17.24 12.01 -14.74
CA CYS A 749 -16.74 11.85 -13.38
C CYS A 749 -16.43 10.39 -12.98
N GLY A 750 -16.60 9.40 -13.86
CA GLY A 750 -16.36 7.97 -13.57
C GLY A 750 -17.43 7.29 -12.73
N ALA A 751 -18.56 7.95 -12.52
CA ALA A 751 -19.77 7.29 -12.04
C ALA A 751 -20.36 6.42 -13.16
N LEU A 752 -20.76 5.19 -12.82
CA LEU A 752 -21.48 4.32 -13.74
C LEU A 752 -22.88 4.92 -14.00
N TYR A 753 -23.15 5.24 -15.26
CA TYR A 753 -24.42 5.81 -15.72
C TYR A 753 -25.37 4.72 -16.24
N GLY A 754 -24.87 3.68 -16.90
CA GLY A 754 -25.75 2.64 -17.42
C GLY A 754 -25.06 1.33 -17.77
N ILE A 755 -25.86 0.27 -17.82
CA ILE A 755 -25.49 -1.06 -18.30
C ILE A 755 -26.57 -1.51 -19.28
N ASP A 756 -26.15 -1.94 -20.46
CA ASP A 756 -26.99 -2.59 -21.47
C ASP A 756 -26.54 -4.04 -21.65
N ALA A 757 -27.48 -4.94 -21.91
CA ALA A 757 -27.24 -6.35 -22.17
C ALA A 757 -27.99 -6.78 -23.42
N ASN A 758 -27.29 -7.27 -24.44
CA ASN A 758 -27.85 -7.67 -25.73
C ASN A 758 -28.71 -6.56 -26.39
N GLY A 759 -28.35 -5.29 -26.16
CA GLY A 759 -29.09 -4.11 -26.64
C GLY A 759 -30.23 -3.64 -25.74
N GLU A 760 -30.57 -4.38 -24.68
CA GLU A 760 -31.62 -4.04 -23.72
C GLU A 760 -31.06 -3.34 -22.48
N SER A 761 -31.78 -2.35 -21.94
CA SER A 761 -31.34 -1.58 -20.78
C SER A 761 -31.52 -2.34 -19.46
N VAL A 762 -30.40 -2.74 -18.84
CA VAL A 762 -30.38 -3.43 -17.54
C VAL A 762 -30.30 -2.46 -16.38
N LEU A 763 -29.50 -1.40 -16.50
CA LEU A 763 -29.34 -0.39 -15.46
C LEU A 763 -29.20 0.99 -16.10
N ARG A 764 -29.88 1.98 -15.54
CA ARG A 764 -29.59 3.40 -15.69
C ARG A 764 -29.48 4.03 -14.31
N THR A 765 -28.52 4.94 -14.13
CA THR A 765 -28.22 5.60 -12.86
C THR A 765 -28.16 7.09 -13.07
N GLU A 766 -28.91 7.83 -12.25
CA GLU A 766 -28.89 9.28 -12.17
C GLU A 766 -28.47 9.68 -10.75
N SER A 767 -27.52 10.62 -10.65
CA SER A 767 -27.11 11.18 -9.36
C SER A 767 -27.97 12.38 -9.01
N LYS A 768 -28.38 12.50 -7.74
CA LYS A 768 -29.11 13.66 -7.21
C LYS A 768 -28.52 14.07 -5.88
N GLY A 769 -27.49 14.92 -5.89
CA GLY A 769 -26.73 15.24 -4.68
C GLY A 769 -25.94 14.02 -4.20
N GLN A 770 -26.13 13.58 -2.95
CA GLN A 770 -25.55 12.33 -2.42
C GLN A 770 -26.36 11.08 -2.81
N ASP A 771 -27.61 11.25 -3.22
CA ASP A 771 -28.53 10.15 -3.53
C ASP A 771 -28.34 9.63 -4.96
N LYS A 772 -28.77 8.38 -5.18
CA LYS A 772 -28.77 7.76 -6.51
C LYS A 772 -30.16 7.26 -6.87
N ILE A 773 -30.58 7.58 -8.08
CA ILE A 773 -31.78 7.02 -8.68
C ILE A 773 -31.31 5.97 -9.67
N GLN A 774 -31.80 4.74 -9.53
CA GLN A 774 -31.51 3.66 -10.44
C GLN A 774 -32.78 3.20 -11.14
N VAL A 775 -32.66 2.80 -12.40
CA VAL A 775 -33.72 2.20 -13.19
C VAL A 775 -33.23 0.87 -13.73
N GLN A 776 -33.95 -0.21 -13.42
CA GLN A 776 -33.66 -1.57 -13.88
C GLN A 776 -34.94 -2.12 -14.53
N GLY A 777 -34.94 -2.26 -15.86
CA GLY A 777 -36.18 -2.48 -16.62
C GLY A 777 -37.22 -1.38 -16.36
N GLU A 778 -38.42 -1.77 -15.96
CA GLU A 778 -39.52 -0.86 -15.60
C GLU A 778 -39.50 -0.43 -14.11
N VAL A 779 -38.52 -0.87 -13.32
CA VAL A 779 -38.41 -0.54 -11.89
C VAL A 779 -37.51 0.66 -11.69
N ARG A 780 -37.98 1.65 -10.93
CA ARG A 780 -37.19 2.80 -10.47
C ARG A 780 -36.96 2.71 -8.96
N SER A 781 -35.71 2.74 -8.53
CA SER A 781 -35.31 2.79 -7.12
C SER A 781 -34.61 4.11 -6.79
N ASN A 782 -34.86 4.64 -5.59
CA ASN A 782 -34.22 5.81 -5.02
C ASN A 782 -33.42 5.39 -3.79
N HIS A 783 -32.10 5.48 -3.92
CA HIS A 783 -31.12 5.09 -2.92
C HIS A 783 -30.66 6.35 -2.19
N LYS A 784 -31.09 6.49 -0.94
CA LYS A 784 -30.74 7.62 -0.09
C LYS A 784 -29.47 7.32 0.68
N TYR A 785 -28.50 8.21 0.56
CA TYR A 785 -27.22 8.06 1.24
C TYR A 785 -27.03 9.15 2.28
N LEU A 786 -26.52 8.77 3.44
CA LEU A 786 -25.98 9.70 4.43
C LEU A 786 -24.53 9.31 4.67
N PHE A 787 -23.60 10.22 4.39
CA PHE A 787 -22.16 9.98 4.56
C PHE A 787 -21.63 8.74 3.83
N GLY A 788 -22.23 8.42 2.67
CA GLY A 788 -21.87 7.24 1.86
C GLY A 788 -22.57 5.94 2.27
N ARG A 789 -23.34 5.92 3.36
CA ARG A 789 -24.14 4.77 3.80
C ARG A 789 -25.57 4.86 3.28
N LEU A 790 -26.09 3.77 2.72
CA LEU A 790 -27.51 3.69 2.34
C LEU A 790 -28.38 3.76 3.61
N THR A 791 -29.15 4.84 3.75
CA THR A 791 -30.07 5.07 4.89
C THR A 791 -31.52 4.86 4.53
N GLY A 792 -31.85 4.89 3.24
CA GLY A 792 -33.20 4.64 2.75
C GLY A 792 -33.19 4.07 1.35
N LEU A 793 -34.15 3.20 1.07
CA LEU A 793 -34.40 2.65 -0.25
C LEU A 793 -35.89 2.70 -0.54
N GLU A 794 -36.27 3.48 -1.54
CA GLU A 794 -37.64 3.62 -2.03
C GLU A 794 -37.72 3.07 -3.45
N HIS A 795 -38.80 2.41 -3.84
CA HIS A 795 -38.96 1.88 -5.20
C HIS A 795 -40.39 2.10 -5.72
N GLY A 796 -40.54 2.16 -7.04
CA GLY A 796 -41.81 2.28 -7.74
C GLY A 796 -41.67 2.00 -9.24
N GLN A 797 -42.78 2.04 -9.98
CA GLN A 797 -42.75 1.91 -11.44
C GLN A 797 -42.07 3.12 -12.09
N ALA A 798 -41.31 2.90 -13.17
CA ALA A 798 -40.73 3.94 -13.99
C ALA A 798 -41.85 4.79 -14.61
N LEU A 799 -41.92 6.07 -14.21
CA LEU A 799 -43.05 7.00 -14.37
C LEU A 799 -43.98 6.78 -15.59
N SER A 800 -45.27 6.63 -15.30
CA SER A 800 -46.17 7.78 -15.49
C SER A 800 -46.64 8.28 -14.11
N TRP A 801 -46.62 9.60 -13.91
CA TRP A 801 -46.75 10.25 -12.60
C TRP A 801 -48.15 10.05 -11.97
N ARG A 802 -48.20 9.74 -10.67
CA ARG A 802 -48.92 10.54 -9.65
C ARG A 802 -48.69 10.01 -8.22
N PHE A 803 -48.64 10.99 -7.29
CA PHE A 803 -48.63 10.79 -5.85
C PHE A 803 -49.99 10.26 -5.37
N ASP A 804 -49.98 9.31 -4.43
CA ASP A 804 -50.67 9.50 -3.16
C ASP A 804 -50.13 8.57 -2.07
N LYS A 805 -50.10 9.13 -0.86
CA LYS A 805 -49.50 8.59 0.36
C LYS A 805 -49.97 7.15 0.65
N THR A 806 -49.02 6.22 0.75
CA THR A 806 -49.13 5.01 1.59
C THR A 806 -47.74 4.65 2.12
N PRO A 807 -47.63 4.04 3.31
CA PRO A 807 -46.48 4.24 4.19
C PRO A 807 -45.28 3.39 3.82
N THR A 808 -44.13 3.88 4.29
CA THR A 808 -42.84 3.20 4.39
C THR A 808 -43.01 1.74 4.81
N VAL A 809 -42.47 0.79 4.04
CA VAL A 809 -42.32 -0.60 4.47
C VAL A 809 -41.38 -0.61 5.67
N GLN A 810 -41.95 -0.77 6.86
CA GLN A 810 -41.20 -1.07 8.08
C GLN A 810 -40.80 -2.54 8.02
N LEU A 811 -39.51 -2.80 7.84
CA LEU A 811 -38.92 -4.13 8.01
C LEU A 811 -38.92 -4.49 9.50
N THR A 812 -39.99 -5.10 9.99
CA THR A 812 -40.03 -5.67 11.34
C THR A 812 -40.35 -7.16 11.27
N ASN A 813 -39.34 -7.99 11.55
CA ASN A 813 -39.44 -8.92 12.67
C ASN A 813 -38.10 -9.62 12.99
N PRO A 814 -37.85 -9.92 14.28
CA PRO A 814 -36.66 -10.62 14.72
C PRO A 814 -36.72 -12.10 14.33
N LEU A 815 -35.55 -12.68 14.11
CA LEU A 815 -35.35 -14.12 14.02
C LEU A 815 -36.02 -14.81 15.22
N ARG A 816 -36.97 -15.70 14.95
CA ARG A 816 -37.59 -16.53 15.97
C ARG A 816 -36.53 -17.49 16.50
N ALA A 817 -36.05 -17.26 17.72
CA ALA A 817 -35.18 -18.21 18.39
C ALA A 817 -35.96 -19.53 18.59
N LEU A 818 -35.52 -20.58 17.91
CA LEU A 818 -35.97 -21.94 18.21
C LEU A 818 -35.44 -22.31 19.60
N GLN A 819 -36.33 -22.73 20.51
CA GLN A 819 -35.90 -23.37 21.75
C GLN A 819 -35.20 -24.69 21.39
N ILE A 820 -33.90 -24.76 21.70
CA ILE A 820 -33.04 -25.91 21.42
C ILE A 820 -33.17 -26.90 22.56
N SER A 821 -33.65 -28.12 22.30
CA SER A 821 -33.63 -29.22 23.29
C SER A 821 -32.36 -30.08 23.23
N SER A 822 -31.47 -29.86 22.25
CA SER A 822 -30.20 -30.58 22.08
C SER A 822 -29.13 -29.66 21.50
N GLN A 823 -27.99 -29.51 22.17
CA GLN A 823 -26.87 -28.69 21.67
C GLN A 823 -26.38 -29.22 20.31
N PRO A 824 -26.24 -28.36 19.28
CA PRO A 824 -25.69 -28.76 17.99
C PRO A 824 -24.27 -29.29 18.17
N GLN A 825 -23.95 -30.39 17.50
CA GLN A 825 -22.63 -31.02 17.57
C GLN A 825 -21.91 -30.89 16.24
N THR A 826 -20.67 -30.40 16.27
CA THR A 826 -19.79 -30.35 15.10
C THR A 826 -18.52 -31.13 15.36
N GLU A 827 -18.05 -31.87 14.35
CA GLU A 827 -16.68 -32.38 14.32
C GLU A 827 -15.92 -31.63 13.25
N SER A 828 -14.63 -31.41 13.49
CA SER A 828 -13.71 -30.81 12.52
C SER A 828 -12.57 -31.76 12.18
N ASP A 829 -12.06 -31.69 10.96
CA ASP A 829 -10.77 -32.29 10.64
C ASP A 829 -9.65 -31.53 11.38
N LYS A 830 -8.44 -32.11 11.34
CA LYS A 830 -7.26 -31.45 11.91
C LYS A 830 -6.91 -30.13 11.21
N ARG A 831 -7.63 -29.72 10.15
CA ARG A 831 -7.49 -28.44 9.47
C ARG A 831 -8.55 -27.41 9.88
N GLY A 832 -9.33 -27.72 10.92
CA GLY A 832 -10.41 -26.86 11.39
C GLY A 832 -11.58 -26.76 10.42
N ASN A 833 -11.58 -27.54 9.33
CA ASN A 833 -12.77 -27.64 8.50
C ASN A 833 -13.79 -28.51 9.22
N ILE A 834 -15.03 -28.04 9.32
CA ILE A 834 -16.11 -28.82 9.90
C ILE A 834 -16.39 -30.02 9.00
N THR A 835 -16.13 -31.23 9.50
CA THR A 835 -16.34 -32.51 8.80
C THR A 835 -17.69 -33.14 9.11
N SER A 836 -18.35 -32.74 10.19
CA SER A 836 -19.74 -33.17 10.43
C SER A 836 -20.54 -32.13 11.22
N GLU A 837 -21.84 -32.11 10.95
CA GLU A 837 -22.86 -31.34 11.66
C GLU A 837 -23.98 -32.30 12.09
N ARG A 838 -24.30 -32.36 13.38
CA ARG A 838 -25.34 -33.25 13.95
C ARG A 838 -26.26 -32.54 14.93
N ASN A 839 -27.48 -33.05 15.06
CA ASN A 839 -28.50 -32.57 16.01
C ASN A 839 -28.89 -31.10 15.83
N ILE A 840 -28.85 -30.59 14.59
CA ILE A 840 -29.29 -29.23 14.27
C ILE A 840 -30.80 -29.24 13.97
N PRO A 841 -31.63 -28.51 14.74
CA PRO A 841 -33.09 -28.48 14.52
C PRO A 841 -33.46 -28.11 13.08
N GLY A 842 -34.30 -28.93 12.44
CA GLY A 842 -34.77 -28.68 11.07
C GLY A 842 -33.74 -28.93 9.96
N ARG A 843 -32.55 -29.45 10.28
CA ARG A 843 -31.48 -29.79 9.33
C ARG A 843 -31.10 -31.27 9.49
N LYS A 844 -30.77 -31.94 8.38
CA LYS A 844 -30.25 -33.31 8.42
C LYS A 844 -28.82 -33.33 8.94
N ASP A 845 -28.41 -34.44 9.53
CA ASP A 845 -27.01 -34.65 9.89
C ASP A 845 -26.16 -34.75 8.61
N TYR A 846 -25.15 -33.90 8.51
CA TYR A 846 -24.25 -33.83 7.36
C TYR A 846 -22.84 -34.29 7.71
N GLN A 847 -22.20 -34.95 6.75
CA GLN A 847 -20.77 -35.19 6.72
C GLN A 847 -20.14 -34.50 5.51
N TYR A 848 -18.97 -33.90 5.70
CA TYR A 848 -18.24 -33.11 4.72
C TYR A 848 -16.83 -33.66 4.53
N GLN A 849 -16.36 -33.70 3.28
CA GLN A 849 -14.97 -34.01 2.96
C GLN A 849 -14.36 -32.87 2.16
N TYR A 850 -13.15 -32.45 2.53
CA TYR A 850 -12.41 -31.38 1.87
C TYR A 850 -11.18 -31.93 1.16
N ASP A 851 -10.84 -31.34 0.01
CA ASP A 851 -9.57 -31.59 -0.66
C ASP A 851 -8.40 -30.94 0.09
N GLY A 852 -7.17 -31.07 -0.42
CA GLY A 852 -5.97 -30.54 0.22
C GLY A 852 -5.94 -29.01 0.40
N TRP A 853 -6.68 -28.25 -0.42
CA TRP A 853 -6.75 -26.78 -0.38
C TRP A 853 -7.80 -26.30 0.62
N GLY A 854 -8.47 -27.26 1.28
CA GLY A 854 -9.60 -26.98 2.14
C GLY A 854 -10.83 -26.59 1.33
N LEU A 855 -10.93 -26.90 0.03
CA LEU A 855 -12.18 -26.78 -0.74
C LEU A 855 -13.04 -28.01 -0.48
N MET A 856 -14.33 -27.83 -0.24
CA MET A 856 -15.22 -28.94 0.06
C MET A 856 -15.39 -29.80 -1.20
N SER A 857 -14.95 -31.05 -1.17
CA SER A 857 -15.03 -31.99 -2.28
C SER A 857 -16.39 -32.69 -2.36
N HIS A 858 -17.00 -33.00 -1.22
CA HIS A 858 -18.37 -33.49 -1.16
C HIS A 858 -19.04 -33.26 0.22
N ALA A 859 -20.37 -33.25 0.21
CA ALA A 859 -21.24 -33.18 1.38
C ALA A 859 -22.31 -34.27 1.29
N GLU A 860 -22.58 -35.00 2.36
CA GLU A 860 -23.60 -36.06 2.37
C GLU A 860 -24.46 -36.06 3.62
N CYS A 861 -25.74 -36.39 3.46
CA CYS A 861 -26.67 -36.60 4.56
C CYS A 861 -27.58 -37.79 4.24
N GLY A 862 -27.55 -38.87 5.03
CA GLY A 862 -28.45 -40.02 4.96
C GLY A 862 -28.71 -40.61 3.55
N GLU A 863 -29.60 -39.96 2.79
CA GLU A 863 -30.07 -40.32 1.45
C GLU A 863 -29.45 -39.50 0.30
N PHE A 864 -28.77 -38.38 0.55
CA PHE A 864 -28.19 -37.50 -0.49
C PHE A 864 -26.67 -37.39 -0.36
N LYS A 865 -26.00 -37.27 -1.51
CA LYS A 865 -24.56 -36.98 -1.61
C LYS A 865 -24.31 -35.98 -2.73
N THR A 866 -23.68 -34.86 -2.39
CA THR A 866 -23.35 -33.74 -3.28
C THR A 866 -21.85 -33.64 -3.47
N TYR A 867 -21.37 -33.69 -4.70
CA TYR A 867 -19.96 -33.55 -5.08
C TYR A 867 -19.69 -32.16 -5.65
N PHE A 868 -18.51 -31.61 -5.41
CA PHE A 868 -18.10 -30.28 -5.89
C PHE A 868 -16.78 -30.36 -6.65
N ARG A 869 -16.64 -29.50 -7.67
CA ARG A 869 -15.44 -29.41 -8.52
C ARG A 869 -14.99 -27.96 -8.64
N TYR A 870 -13.69 -27.72 -8.75
CA TYR A 870 -13.10 -26.39 -8.74
C TYR A 870 -12.00 -26.24 -9.80
N ASP A 871 -11.78 -25.02 -10.22
CA ASP A 871 -10.67 -24.62 -11.10
C ASP A 871 -9.40 -24.27 -10.29
N PRO A 872 -8.26 -23.95 -10.95
CA PRO A 872 -7.01 -23.59 -10.26
C PRO A 872 -7.11 -22.36 -9.34
N PHE A 873 -8.12 -21.51 -9.52
CA PHE A 873 -8.34 -20.30 -8.72
C PHE A 873 -9.31 -20.52 -7.55
N GLY A 874 -9.76 -21.77 -7.33
CA GLY A 874 -10.68 -22.12 -6.26
C GLY A 874 -12.15 -21.79 -6.54
N ARG A 875 -12.49 -21.43 -7.79
CA ARG A 875 -13.85 -21.17 -8.22
C ARG A 875 -14.57 -22.48 -8.50
N ARG A 876 -15.82 -22.63 -8.05
CA ARG A 876 -16.58 -23.87 -8.18
C ARG A 876 -17.08 -24.06 -9.62
N LEU A 877 -16.58 -25.07 -10.33
CA LEU A 877 -16.99 -25.45 -11.68
C LEU A 877 -18.34 -26.17 -11.72
N SER A 878 -18.61 -27.02 -10.73
CA SER A 878 -19.89 -27.73 -10.66
C SER A 878 -20.23 -28.20 -9.25
N LYS A 879 -21.53 -28.44 -9.04
CA LYS A 879 -22.06 -29.25 -7.94
C LYS A 879 -22.97 -30.35 -8.49
N THR A 880 -22.85 -31.55 -7.96
CA THR A 880 -23.62 -32.72 -8.41
C THR A 880 -24.23 -33.44 -7.20
N CYS A 881 -25.54 -33.33 -7.03
CA CYS A 881 -26.30 -34.05 -6.00
C CYS A 881 -26.92 -35.34 -6.56
N THR A 882 -26.72 -36.43 -5.82
CA THR A 882 -27.22 -37.77 -6.12
C THR A 882 -28.01 -38.30 -4.94
N HIS A 883 -29.04 -39.09 -5.20
CA HIS A 883 -29.84 -39.74 -4.17
C HIS A 883 -29.49 -41.23 -4.06
N ARG A 884 -29.12 -41.71 -2.88
CA ARG A 884 -28.57 -43.06 -2.67
C ARG A 884 -29.50 -44.21 -3.07
N LYS A 885 -30.83 -43.98 -3.07
CA LYS A 885 -31.84 -44.99 -3.43
C LYS A 885 -32.48 -44.78 -4.81
N SER A 886 -31.95 -43.87 -5.63
CA SER A 886 -32.48 -43.66 -6.99
C SER A 886 -31.38 -43.26 -7.97
N THR A 887 -31.60 -43.47 -9.26
CA THR A 887 -30.70 -42.97 -10.30
C THR A 887 -30.84 -41.46 -10.57
N ARG A 888 -31.70 -40.74 -9.82
CA ARG A 888 -31.89 -39.30 -10.00
C ARG A 888 -30.65 -38.50 -9.61
N GLN A 889 -30.24 -37.61 -10.51
CA GLN A 889 -29.08 -36.74 -10.35
C GLN A 889 -29.45 -35.31 -10.71
N ARG A 890 -29.09 -34.37 -9.85
CA ARG A 890 -29.15 -32.94 -10.12
C ARG A 890 -27.74 -32.39 -10.19
N ARG A 891 -27.37 -31.78 -11.30
CA ARG A 891 -26.05 -31.18 -11.49
C ARG A 891 -26.20 -29.73 -11.90
N VAL A 892 -25.58 -28.83 -11.16
CA VAL A 892 -25.45 -27.43 -11.53
C VAL A 892 -24.01 -27.20 -11.96
N VAL A 893 -23.85 -26.64 -13.15
CA VAL A 893 -22.56 -26.32 -13.73
C VAL A 893 -22.44 -24.80 -13.77
N THR A 894 -21.33 -24.26 -13.28
CA THR A 894 -21.13 -22.82 -13.10
C THR A 894 -20.10 -22.30 -14.10
N ILE A 895 -20.47 -21.24 -14.80
CA ILE A 895 -19.63 -20.49 -15.74
C ILE A 895 -19.16 -19.22 -15.03
N TRP A 896 -17.87 -18.92 -15.10
CA TRP A 896 -17.25 -17.81 -14.38
C TRP A 896 -16.78 -16.72 -15.32
N SER A 897 -16.87 -15.48 -14.84
CA SER A 897 -16.17 -14.31 -15.36
C SER A 897 -15.33 -13.72 -14.24
N SER A 898 -14.00 -13.78 -14.31
CA SER A 898 -13.14 -13.39 -13.18
C SER A 898 -13.63 -14.01 -11.84
N LEU A 899 -13.95 -13.21 -10.81
CA LEU A 899 -14.48 -13.69 -9.52
C LEU A 899 -16.02 -13.75 -9.44
N GLY A 900 -16.75 -13.40 -10.51
CA GLY A 900 -18.21 -13.42 -10.57
C GLY A 900 -18.74 -14.65 -11.31
N ILE A 901 -19.90 -15.17 -10.88
CA ILE A 901 -20.61 -16.20 -11.64
C ILE A 901 -21.29 -15.51 -12.82
N TRP A 902 -20.96 -15.91 -14.04
CA TRP A 902 -21.58 -15.38 -15.25
C TRP A 902 -22.83 -16.16 -15.65
N GLY A 903 -22.85 -17.46 -15.38
CA GLY A 903 -24.03 -18.27 -15.68
C GLY A 903 -24.03 -19.62 -15.00
N GLU A 904 -25.22 -20.23 -14.94
CA GLU A 904 -25.42 -21.57 -14.41
C GLU A 904 -26.26 -22.42 -15.36
N VAL A 905 -25.84 -23.68 -15.56
CA VAL A 905 -26.58 -24.68 -16.31
C VAL A 905 -27.09 -25.73 -15.35
N HIS A 906 -28.42 -25.83 -15.23
CA HIS A 906 -29.08 -26.83 -14.39
C HIS A 906 -29.39 -28.08 -15.21
N ASN A 907 -28.84 -29.21 -14.80
CA ASN A 907 -29.07 -30.52 -15.41
C ASN A 907 -29.83 -31.42 -14.43
N ILE A 908 -30.91 -32.05 -14.90
CA ILE A 908 -31.66 -33.07 -14.16
C ILE A 908 -31.63 -34.35 -14.99
N ASP A 909 -31.08 -35.43 -14.41
CA ASP A 909 -30.97 -36.74 -15.04
C ASP A 909 -30.32 -36.67 -16.44
N GLY A 910 -29.27 -35.84 -16.55
CA GLY A 910 -28.50 -35.62 -17.78
C GLY A 910 -29.14 -34.67 -18.79
N LYS A 911 -30.36 -34.15 -18.55
CA LYS A 911 -31.03 -33.18 -19.42
C LYS A 911 -30.86 -31.75 -18.88
N SER A 912 -30.34 -30.87 -19.72
CA SER A 912 -30.25 -29.43 -19.43
C SER A 912 -31.63 -28.79 -19.34
N ARG A 913 -31.79 -27.90 -18.37
CA ARG A 913 -32.96 -27.04 -18.16
C ARG A 913 -32.77 -25.63 -18.71
N GLY A 914 -31.70 -25.39 -19.47
CA GLY A 914 -31.34 -24.07 -19.98
C GLY A 914 -30.18 -23.44 -19.22
N LEU A 915 -29.67 -22.35 -19.79
CA LEU A 915 -28.60 -21.52 -19.22
C LEU A 915 -29.22 -20.25 -18.64
N SER A 916 -28.94 -19.98 -17.37
CA SER A 916 -29.25 -18.70 -16.73
C SER A 916 -28.01 -17.83 -16.72
N HIS A 917 -28.11 -16.61 -17.23
CA HIS A 917 -27.04 -15.61 -17.17
C HIS A 917 -27.27 -14.68 -15.98
N TRP A 918 -26.19 -14.31 -15.31
CA TRP A 918 -26.20 -13.45 -14.14
C TRP A 918 -25.41 -12.17 -14.46
N ILE A 919 -26.09 -11.02 -14.39
CA ILE A 919 -25.47 -9.72 -14.67
C ILE A 919 -25.18 -9.03 -13.35
N HIS A 920 -23.90 -8.76 -13.11
CA HIS A 920 -23.39 -8.16 -11.89
C HIS A 920 -23.06 -6.68 -12.06
N GLN A 921 -23.20 -5.92 -10.98
CA GLN A 921 -22.73 -4.55 -10.91
C GLN A 921 -21.19 -4.55 -10.89
N PRO A 922 -20.50 -3.81 -11.78
CA PRO A 922 -19.04 -3.94 -11.95
C PRO A 922 -18.15 -3.56 -10.76
N GLN A 923 -18.69 -2.85 -9.76
CA GLN A 923 -17.94 -2.32 -8.61
C GLN A 923 -18.21 -3.09 -7.32
N THR A 924 -19.45 -3.49 -7.07
CA THR A 924 -19.90 -4.17 -5.86
C THR A 924 -20.08 -5.66 -6.08
N ASN A 925 -20.05 -6.14 -7.33
CA ASN A 925 -20.43 -7.49 -7.73
C ASN A 925 -21.84 -7.92 -7.25
N ALA A 926 -22.67 -6.98 -6.82
CA ALA A 926 -24.06 -7.27 -6.48
C ALA A 926 -24.81 -7.69 -7.74
N ILE A 927 -25.73 -8.64 -7.60
CA ILE A 927 -26.55 -9.09 -8.72
C ILE A 927 -27.55 -7.99 -9.11
N LEU A 928 -27.64 -7.70 -10.41
CA LEU A 928 -28.57 -6.73 -10.98
C LEU A 928 -29.72 -7.40 -11.72
N CYS A 929 -29.44 -8.48 -12.44
CA CYS A 929 -30.41 -9.13 -13.30
C CYS A 929 -30.06 -10.61 -13.54
N GLN A 930 -31.08 -11.46 -13.59
CA GLN A 930 -31.00 -12.79 -14.17
C GLN A 930 -31.65 -12.77 -15.55
N TRP A 931 -30.91 -13.21 -16.56
CA TRP A 931 -31.37 -13.25 -17.94
C TRP A 931 -31.36 -14.68 -18.46
N THR A 932 -32.53 -15.18 -18.87
CA THR A 932 -32.72 -16.51 -19.45
C THR A 932 -33.34 -16.38 -20.84
N ALA A 933 -33.48 -17.48 -21.57
CA ALA A 933 -34.16 -17.48 -22.87
C ALA A 933 -35.65 -17.10 -22.77
N ASP A 934 -36.30 -17.39 -21.63
CA ASP A 934 -37.75 -17.30 -21.48
C ASP A 934 -38.19 -16.15 -20.55
N SER A 935 -37.30 -15.63 -19.71
CA SER A 935 -37.61 -14.57 -18.73
C SER A 935 -36.40 -13.71 -18.36
N THR A 936 -36.69 -12.49 -17.91
CA THR A 936 -35.71 -11.57 -17.31
C THR A 936 -36.23 -11.13 -15.94
N GLU A 937 -35.41 -11.28 -14.92
CA GLU A 937 -35.71 -10.88 -13.54
C GLU A 937 -34.73 -9.80 -13.08
N TYR A 938 -35.24 -8.75 -12.43
CA TYR A 938 -34.45 -7.65 -11.90
C TYR A 938 -34.29 -7.75 -10.39
N TYR A 939 -33.07 -7.51 -9.93
CA TYR A 939 -32.68 -7.65 -8.53
C TYR A 939 -32.42 -6.29 -7.91
N LEU A 940 -33.16 -5.99 -6.85
CA LEU A 940 -32.88 -4.86 -5.99
C LEU A 940 -32.14 -5.36 -4.75
N SER A 941 -30.89 -4.90 -4.58
CA SER A 941 -30.01 -5.37 -3.49
C SER A 941 -29.61 -4.25 -2.54
N ASN A 942 -29.31 -4.61 -1.30
CA ASN A 942 -28.67 -3.70 -0.34
C ASN A 942 -27.18 -3.50 -0.71
N PRO A 943 -26.44 -2.61 -0.01
CA PRO A 943 -25.02 -2.37 -0.29
C PRO A 943 -24.11 -3.61 -0.17
N ASP A 944 -24.48 -4.59 0.66
CA ASP A 944 -23.75 -5.86 0.83
C ASP A 944 -24.07 -6.89 -0.27
N GLY A 945 -24.86 -6.48 -1.29
CA GLY A 945 -25.31 -7.32 -2.39
C GLY A 945 -26.41 -8.32 -2.01
N LYS A 946 -27.04 -8.16 -0.85
CA LYS A 946 -28.16 -9.02 -0.43
C LYS A 946 -29.45 -8.58 -1.14
N PRO A 947 -30.16 -9.51 -1.83
CA PRO A 947 -31.44 -9.19 -2.46
C PRO A 947 -32.49 -8.74 -1.43
N LEU A 948 -33.13 -7.61 -1.71
CA LEU A 948 -34.25 -7.04 -0.97
C LEU A 948 -35.59 -7.29 -1.69
N ALA A 949 -35.57 -7.28 -3.03
CA ALA A 949 -36.72 -7.60 -3.87
C ALA A 949 -36.30 -8.10 -5.25
N ILE A 950 -37.17 -8.88 -5.88
CA ILE A 950 -37.04 -9.41 -7.24
C ILE A 950 -38.29 -9.05 -8.01
N PHE A 951 -38.12 -8.56 -9.23
CA PHE A 951 -39.20 -8.12 -10.11
C PHE A 951 -39.09 -8.82 -11.46
N ASP A 952 -40.24 -9.08 -12.09
CA ASP A 952 -40.26 -9.50 -13.50
C ASP A 952 -40.03 -8.30 -14.44
N ALA A 953 -40.05 -8.57 -15.74
CA ALA A 953 -39.84 -7.57 -16.78
C ALA A 953 -40.88 -6.44 -16.79
N GLN A 954 -42.07 -6.66 -16.22
CA GLN A 954 -43.17 -5.71 -16.12
C GLN A 954 -43.17 -4.94 -14.78
N GLY A 955 -42.12 -5.12 -13.97
CA GLY A 955 -41.99 -4.50 -12.66
C GLY A 955 -42.91 -5.09 -11.59
N THR A 956 -43.48 -6.28 -11.82
CA THR A 956 -44.28 -6.98 -10.81
C THR A 956 -43.36 -7.65 -9.81
N VAL A 957 -43.62 -7.47 -8.52
CA VAL A 957 -42.84 -8.10 -7.44
C VAL A 957 -43.04 -9.61 -7.51
N GLN A 958 -41.97 -10.34 -7.82
CA GLN A 958 -41.92 -11.80 -7.74
C GLN A 958 -41.53 -12.24 -6.32
N TRP A 959 -40.69 -11.45 -5.62
CA TRP A 959 -40.29 -11.71 -4.24
C TRP A 959 -39.85 -10.42 -3.51
N SER A 960 -40.06 -10.34 -2.19
CA SER A 960 -39.54 -9.24 -1.35
C SER A 960 -39.23 -9.68 0.07
N GLN A 961 -38.26 -9.02 0.72
CA GLN A 961 -37.88 -9.33 2.09
C GLN A 961 -38.94 -8.82 3.08
N GLY A 962 -39.68 -9.73 3.73
CA GLY A 962 -40.59 -9.41 4.83
C GLY A 962 -42.05 -9.10 4.46
N GLY A 963 -42.44 -9.22 3.18
CA GLY A 963 -43.84 -9.02 2.74
C GLY A 963 -44.72 -10.28 2.89
N GLU A 964 -46.01 -10.10 3.14
CA GLU A 964 -47.07 -11.14 3.15
C GLU A 964 -47.47 -11.65 1.75
N GLY A 965 -46.58 -11.52 0.75
CA GLY A 965 -46.86 -12.02 -0.60
C GLY A 965 -46.96 -13.54 -0.58
N THR A 966 -48.15 -14.07 -0.83
CA THR A 966 -48.34 -15.49 -1.17
C THR A 966 -47.57 -15.76 -2.45
N ASP A 967 -46.45 -16.44 -2.28
CA ASP A 967 -45.68 -17.09 -3.33
C ASP A 967 -46.62 -17.95 -4.20
N PRO A 968 -46.96 -17.54 -5.43
CA PRO A 968 -47.87 -18.30 -6.29
C PRO A 968 -47.25 -19.63 -6.76
N HIS A 969 -45.94 -19.82 -6.54
CA HIS A 969 -45.14 -20.90 -7.10
C HIS A 969 -44.24 -21.67 -6.11
N ASN A 970 -44.32 -21.37 -4.81
CA ASN A 970 -43.47 -21.95 -3.76
C ASN A 970 -41.95 -21.79 -4.04
N GLN A 971 -41.56 -20.73 -4.77
CA GLN A 971 -40.18 -20.33 -5.00
C GLN A 971 -39.71 -19.36 -3.90
N GLY A 972 -38.99 -19.91 -2.92
CA GLY A 972 -38.30 -19.13 -1.89
C GLY A 972 -37.28 -18.13 -2.47
N PRO A 973 -36.61 -17.33 -1.60
CA PRO A 973 -35.65 -16.32 -2.05
C PRO A 973 -34.64 -16.88 -3.04
N SER A 974 -34.32 -16.11 -4.10
CA SER A 974 -33.22 -16.37 -5.05
C SER A 974 -31.98 -16.96 -4.38
N ALA A 975 -31.14 -17.73 -5.08
CA ALA A 975 -29.95 -18.32 -4.47
C ALA A 975 -29.01 -17.28 -3.83
N TRP A 976 -29.01 -16.03 -4.29
CA TRP A 976 -28.12 -14.97 -3.78
C TRP A 976 -28.40 -14.56 -2.33
N ARG A 977 -27.35 -14.48 -1.51
CA ARG A 977 -27.40 -14.08 -0.08
C ARG A 977 -26.54 -12.86 0.23
N GLY A 978 -25.78 -12.39 -0.75
CA GLY A 978 -24.84 -11.28 -0.69
C GLY A 978 -23.98 -11.27 -1.95
N THR A 979 -23.07 -10.31 -2.06
CA THR A 979 -22.06 -10.28 -3.12
C THR A 979 -21.29 -11.61 -3.16
N ASN A 980 -21.31 -12.29 -4.32
CA ASN A 980 -20.62 -13.57 -4.54
C ASN A 980 -21.00 -14.72 -3.57
N LEU A 981 -22.14 -14.62 -2.88
CA LEU A 981 -22.59 -15.60 -1.87
C LEU A 981 -23.90 -16.28 -2.29
N LEU A 982 -23.85 -17.59 -2.58
CA LEU A 982 -24.97 -18.37 -3.12
C LEU A 982 -25.42 -19.50 -2.20
N ALA A 983 -26.72 -19.60 -1.94
CA ALA A 983 -27.31 -20.70 -1.20
C ALA A 983 -27.44 -21.97 -2.06
N ASP A 984 -26.83 -23.06 -1.58
CA ASP A 984 -27.03 -24.41 -2.09
C ASP A 984 -28.24 -25.04 -1.42
N VAL A 985 -29.32 -25.20 -2.18
CA VAL A 985 -30.57 -25.83 -1.69
C VAL A 985 -30.33 -27.28 -1.29
N GLU A 986 -29.41 -27.99 -1.95
CA GLU A 986 -29.14 -29.41 -1.70
C GLU A 986 -28.50 -29.66 -0.35
N THR A 987 -27.61 -28.76 0.10
CA THR A 987 -26.86 -28.89 1.36
C THR A 987 -27.35 -27.94 2.44
N GLY A 988 -28.10 -26.91 2.09
CA GLY A 988 -28.47 -25.80 2.96
C GLY A 988 -27.27 -24.93 3.37
N LEU A 989 -26.16 -24.96 2.63
CA LEU A 989 -24.96 -24.14 2.86
C LEU A 989 -24.94 -22.95 1.91
N TRP A 990 -24.20 -21.90 2.24
CA TRP A 990 -23.96 -20.77 1.32
C TRP A 990 -22.52 -20.80 0.81
N TYR A 991 -22.34 -20.96 -0.49
CA TYR A 991 -21.05 -20.96 -1.18
C TYR A 991 -20.57 -19.53 -1.46
N HIS A 992 -19.30 -19.29 -1.18
CA HIS A 992 -18.50 -18.15 -1.62
C HIS A 992 -17.19 -18.70 -2.22
N PRO A 993 -16.49 -18.02 -3.15
CA PRO A 993 -15.16 -18.44 -3.60
C PRO A 993 -14.19 -18.77 -2.46
N SER A 994 -14.37 -18.09 -1.32
CA SER A 994 -13.61 -18.30 -0.09
C SER A 994 -13.98 -19.56 0.71
N GLY A 995 -15.17 -20.13 0.55
CA GLY A 995 -15.61 -21.26 1.35
C GLY A 995 -17.13 -21.46 1.41
N TYR A 996 -17.59 -22.14 2.44
CA TYR A 996 -18.99 -22.44 2.70
C TYR A 996 -19.40 -21.92 4.08
N TRP A 997 -20.47 -21.14 4.12
CA TRP A 997 -21.10 -20.66 5.33
C TRP A 997 -22.29 -21.54 5.70
N SER A 998 -22.38 -21.92 6.98
CA SER A 998 -23.53 -22.65 7.53
C SER A 998 -24.48 -21.65 8.21
N PRO A 999 -25.61 -21.30 7.58
CA PRO A 999 -26.56 -20.35 8.16
C PRO A 999 -27.25 -20.90 9.41
N ALA A 1000 -27.31 -22.23 9.57
CA ALA A 1000 -27.93 -22.86 10.72
C ALA A 1000 -27.08 -22.75 11.99
N LEU A 1001 -25.76 -22.67 11.84
CA LEU A 1001 -24.81 -22.51 12.93
C LEU A 1001 -24.27 -21.09 13.07
N GLY A 1002 -24.37 -20.28 12.00
CA GLY A 1002 -23.78 -18.94 11.96
C GLY A 1002 -22.24 -18.96 11.90
N ILE A 1003 -21.65 -19.94 11.19
CA ILE A 1003 -20.19 -20.11 11.09
C ILE A 1003 -19.75 -20.47 9.67
N TRP A 1004 -18.47 -20.22 9.35
CA TRP A 1004 -17.82 -20.80 8.17
C TRP A 1004 -17.40 -22.25 8.44
N LEU A 1005 -17.62 -23.12 7.46
CA LEU A 1005 -17.27 -24.54 7.55
C LEU A 1005 -15.83 -24.84 7.15
N ASN A 1006 -15.21 -23.97 6.37
CA ASN A 1006 -13.79 -24.07 6.07
C ASN A 1006 -13.02 -23.51 7.28
N GLY A 1007 -12.03 -24.26 7.75
CA GLY A 1007 -11.10 -23.77 8.75
C GLY A 1007 -10.34 -22.56 8.22
N ASP A 1008 -9.83 -21.72 9.12
CA ASP A 1008 -9.14 -20.44 8.82
C ASP A 1008 -8.12 -20.63 7.69
N ARG A 1009 -8.56 -20.33 6.45
CA ARG A 1009 -7.70 -20.33 5.28
C ARG A 1009 -6.88 -19.07 5.44
N SER A 1010 -5.59 -19.22 5.72
CA SER A 1010 -4.61 -18.13 5.75
C SER A 1010 -4.49 -17.33 4.43
N HIS A 1011 -5.39 -17.52 3.46
CA HIS A 1011 -5.52 -16.74 2.23
C HIS A 1011 -6.91 -16.18 1.89
N ASN A 1012 -7.93 -16.25 2.75
CA ASN A 1012 -9.14 -15.43 2.55
C ASN A 1012 -9.00 -14.09 3.25
N LEU A 1013 -8.41 -13.13 2.54
CA LEU A 1013 -8.60 -11.71 2.79
C LEU A 1013 -10.08 -11.36 2.47
N ALA A 1014 -10.75 -10.68 3.41
CA ALA A 1014 -11.81 -9.69 3.17
C ALA A 1014 -13.32 -10.06 3.21
N THR A 1015 -13.82 -11.10 3.91
CA THR A 1015 -15.31 -11.28 4.04
C THR A 1015 -15.91 -11.53 5.41
N SER A 1016 -15.13 -11.63 6.49
CA SER A 1016 -15.71 -11.60 7.85
C SER A 1016 -15.38 -10.28 8.51
N ALA A 1017 -16.19 -9.25 8.26
CA ALA A 1017 -16.42 -8.27 9.31
C ALA A 1017 -17.22 -9.00 10.40
N PRO A 1018 -16.69 -9.20 11.62
CA PRO A 1018 -17.59 -9.32 12.75
C PRO A 1018 -18.30 -7.98 12.85
N SER A 1019 -19.63 -7.99 12.76
CA SER A 1019 -20.44 -6.89 13.24
C SER A 1019 -19.95 -6.50 14.64
N ILE A 1020 -19.76 -5.20 14.85
CA ILE A 1020 -19.27 -4.51 16.06
C ILE A 1020 -20.22 -4.74 17.25
N GLY A 1021 -20.36 -5.99 17.67
CA GLY A 1021 -21.21 -6.44 18.77
C GLY A 1021 -20.54 -7.45 19.69
N GLN A 1022 -19.36 -7.93 19.30
CA GLN A 1022 -18.43 -8.67 20.17
C GLN A 1022 -17.02 -8.25 19.72
N LEU A 1023 -16.57 -7.11 20.24
CA LEU A 1023 -15.15 -6.79 20.34
C LEU A 1023 -14.78 -6.85 21.81
#